data_AF-A0A843BWL6-F1
#
_entry.id   AF-A0A843BWL6-F1
#
_cell.length_a   1.000
_cell.length_b   1.000
_cell.length_c   1.000
_cell.angle_alpha   90.00
_cell.angle_beta   90.00
_cell.angle_gamma   90.00
#
_symmetry.space_group_name_H-M   'P 1'
#
loop_
_entity.id
_entity.type
_entity.pdbx_description
1 polymer ?
#
loop_
_entity_poly.entity_id
_entity_poly.type
_entity_poly.pdbx_seq_one_letter_code
_entity_poly.pdbx_strand_id
1 'polypeptide(L)'
;MIMDIGALTSNYKFKRKHIVVYLIFLVILIPVLNQKQEFEVDSAPDKTEEKYFEIEQFTEKANYSIINNEFNIFYKDIIIKDDLAIINNKFTIRIYNITEPEEPKILSESTRCVSDILKMQVEGDTLFIGYNFYPSGSTMTKIQAYNISDPTIIEPIGCFLYYNFHDFVIKDDYGYISTNRDKIVIVSVQDPTNMTIVGELGGFTSAYYKILVHDNCSILYANEYDDQDEYVLFVDISDKENPVIAHHGTIYYQILKALIYNDALFLLSFNSLISVNISNIYSPQYLASYGIFDVSSFYINEGYAYVEDYNRLLIVDVRDASDFDFITYHFLNDINASYVSSMDFYGNYTFFSCGLGGISVYNTTGFIDFTKLYQSGFNQGKEVYYENGLCYVLERNRFNVFNASTLSHLTLLNSFELDYADDMQIESNRAYILTLTQIDILNISNPTNITKIGEVNVYNPNIMKVKNGLVAVMGNDLNLFNTTDPEAVTLLDQVDVPSGYYIAIEMTNETIILSNYRGEIHLIDYSNPNNLLLIKTVEIEEYYNAESTFFYENYLFLTSDYEQEILVVNLTTMQFASYFYLSGFYGGFMDIYIEDDLMYLTSWHSALMVYNISDLHNIALQSEIDLFSQPALEIGTRLHVQNNTIFLLNEAGALQIIGLDSDNDYLANYLEEIYFTTTGLRDSDNDLILDGYEVHYGLDPLNISDASDDFDNDNLTNLEEFLYFSNPTLKDSDFDCLNDNDEITIYNTNLTSSDTDEDLLVDGYEIYVSMTNPLLGDTDQDGLLDGYEVVYYFTNPLDNDTDKDSMDDFYEVEYNLNPLDSSDQYLDLDMDGLLNYEEYTYNTRPDSADTDHDFYSDLEEIEYGSDPLDPNDHPDYTKTFTTSFAGYKELSVLGTAILVLCLTTIIIRFRKKRGVRDD
;
A
#
# COMPACT_ATOMS: atom_id res chain seq x y z
N MET A 1 -8.63 19.43 33.09
CA MET A 1 -9.77 19.28 34.01
C MET A 1 -9.43 18.27 35.11
N ILE A 2 -10.30 18.11 36.11
CA ILE A 2 -10.36 16.98 37.05
C ILE A 2 -11.83 16.51 37.00
N MET A 3 -12.08 15.19 37.09
CA MET A 3 -13.30 14.51 36.60
C MET A 3 -13.30 14.41 35.06
N ASP A 4 -13.62 13.29 34.39
CA ASP A 4 -14.31 12.05 34.84
C ASP A 4 -13.67 10.76 34.28
N ILE A 5 -13.38 9.79 35.14
CA ILE A 5 -13.42 8.33 34.85
C ILE A 5 -14.03 7.67 36.09
N GLY A 6 -15.33 7.37 36.04
CA GLY A 6 -16.14 7.08 37.23
C GLY A 6 -17.29 6.08 37.04
N ALA A 7 -17.32 5.38 35.91
CA ALA A 7 -18.26 4.30 35.61
C ALA A 7 -17.60 3.28 34.67
N LEU A 8 -18.14 2.04 34.63
CA LEU A 8 -17.64 0.90 33.85
C LEU A 8 -16.20 0.48 34.28
N THR A 9 -15.96 -0.68 34.90
CA THR A 9 -16.71 -1.95 34.90
C THR A 9 -16.70 -2.63 36.28
N SER A 10 -17.76 -3.39 36.56
CA SER A 10 -17.84 -4.22 37.77
C SER A 10 -18.24 -5.65 37.41
N ASN A 11 -17.27 -6.54 37.23
CA ASN A 11 -17.50 -7.99 37.23
C ASN A 11 -16.24 -8.80 37.55
N TYR A 12 -16.44 -10.01 38.10
CA TYR A 12 -15.52 -11.12 38.41
C TYR A 12 -13.99 -10.86 38.39
N LYS A 13 -13.31 -10.76 39.54
CA LYS A 13 -12.87 -11.86 40.43
C LYS A 13 -11.95 -12.91 39.79
N PHE A 14 -10.64 -12.78 40.03
CA PHE A 14 -9.76 -13.92 40.30
C PHE A 14 -8.99 -13.75 41.62
N LYS A 15 -8.39 -14.84 42.14
CA LYS A 15 -7.83 -14.89 43.50
C LYS A 15 -6.32 -14.69 43.54
N ARG A 16 -5.86 -13.71 44.32
CA ARG A 16 -4.46 -13.56 44.77
C ARG A 16 -3.90 -14.86 45.36
N LYS A 17 -2.59 -15.11 45.17
CA LYS A 17 -1.74 -15.68 46.23
C LYS A 17 -0.24 -15.40 46.06
N HIS A 18 0.27 -14.50 46.91
CA HIS A 18 1.71 -14.19 47.10
C HIS A 18 2.38 -13.49 45.88
N ILE A 19 3.48 -12.75 46.00
CA ILE A 19 4.37 -12.47 47.15
C ILE A 19 4.23 -11.00 47.64
N VAL A 20 4.86 -10.67 48.78
CA VAL A 20 4.82 -9.38 49.50
C VAL A 20 6.25 -8.78 49.53
N VAL A 21 6.39 -7.52 49.97
CA VAL A 21 7.64 -6.74 50.10
C VAL A 21 8.12 -6.23 48.70
N TYR A 22 8.46 -4.95 48.47
CA TYR A 22 8.72 -3.81 49.36
C TYR A 22 7.71 -2.66 49.27
N LEU A 23 7.38 -2.07 50.43
CA LEU A 23 6.67 -0.79 50.54
C LEU A 23 7.35 0.06 51.63
N ILE A 24 8.61 0.42 51.40
CA ILE A 24 9.44 1.24 52.31
C ILE A 24 10.31 2.21 51.50
N PHE A 25 9.72 3.25 50.89
CA PHE A 25 10.46 4.40 50.36
C PHE A 25 9.61 5.68 50.27
N LEU A 26 8.93 6.06 51.37
CA LEU A 26 8.16 7.31 51.41
C LEU A 26 8.11 8.01 52.79
N VAL A 27 9.19 7.94 53.57
CA VAL A 27 9.53 8.91 54.63
C VAL A 27 11.06 9.00 54.76
N ILE A 28 11.67 10.09 54.29
CA ILE A 28 12.88 10.76 54.86
C ILE A 28 13.32 11.95 53.97
N LEU A 29 13.73 13.05 54.61
CA LEU A 29 14.46 14.22 54.08
C LEU A 29 13.83 15.15 53.02
N ILE A 30 13.16 16.18 53.54
CA ILE A 30 13.23 17.59 53.10
C ILE A 30 13.74 18.37 54.34
N PRO A 31 14.46 19.52 54.28
CA PRO A 31 15.42 20.06 53.29
C PRO A 31 16.79 20.45 53.91
N VAL A 32 17.79 20.84 53.12
CA VAL A 32 18.88 21.76 53.56
C VAL A 32 19.23 22.76 52.46
N LEU A 33 19.35 24.05 52.83
CA LEU A 33 19.81 25.16 51.99
C LEU A 33 21.32 25.45 52.21
N ASN A 34 21.94 26.07 51.21
CA ASN A 34 23.27 26.69 51.21
C ASN A 34 24.50 25.76 51.32
N GLN A 35 25.35 25.81 50.29
CA GLN A 35 26.52 26.70 50.40
C GLN A 35 26.90 27.29 49.03
N LYS A 36 27.38 28.54 49.04
CA LYS A 36 28.04 29.17 47.89
C LYS A 36 29.46 28.61 47.77
N GLN A 37 29.98 28.54 46.54
CA GLN A 37 31.35 28.91 46.29
C GLN A 37 31.45 29.70 44.97
N GLU A 38 31.96 30.92 45.06
CA GLU A 38 32.27 31.80 43.93
C GLU A 38 33.78 31.67 43.65
N PHE A 39 34.18 31.52 42.38
CA PHE A 39 35.50 31.81 41.78
C PHE A 39 35.51 31.17 40.37
N GLU A 40 36.04 31.77 39.30
CA GLU A 40 36.33 33.18 39.03
C GLU A 40 36.23 33.37 37.50
N VAL A 41 35.97 34.59 37.01
CA VAL A 41 35.99 34.84 35.55
C VAL A 41 37.43 35.11 35.15
N ASP A 42 38.05 34.18 34.43
CA ASP A 42 39.34 34.38 33.78
C ASP A 42 39.20 34.38 32.25
N SER A 43 40.02 35.17 31.57
CA SER A 43 39.77 35.60 30.19
C SER A 43 40.21 34.60 29.12
N ALA A 44 39.45 34.53 28.03
CA ALA A 44 39.77 33.69 26.87
C ALA A 44 41.13 34.06 26.24
N PRO A 45 41.94 33.08 25.84
CA PRO A 45 43.03 33.28 24.89
C PRO A 45 42.44 33.32 23.47
N ASP A 46 42.20 34.52 22.96
CA ASP A 46 41.91 34.76 21.55
C ASP A 46 43.00 34.14 20.66
N LYS A 47 42.60 33.18 19.81
CA LYS A 47 43.44 32.66 18.73
C LYS A 47 42.63 31.95 17.66
N THR A 48 42.24 32.73 16.67
CA THR A 48 41.97 32.26 15.31
C THR A 48 43.16 31.47 14.76
N GLU A 49 42.92 30.23 14.35
CA GLU A 49 43.66 29.58 13.28
C GLU A 49 42.67 28.68 12.54
N GLU A 50 42.08 29.23 11.47
CA GLU A 50 41.13 28.52 10.62
C GLU A 50 41.82 27.32 9.98
N LYS A 51 41.40 26.13 10.39
CA LYS A 51 41.62 24.90 9.64
C LYS A 51 40.28 24.33 9.19
N TYR A 52 39.76 24.96 8.14
CA TYR A 52 39.01 24.21 7.15
C TYR A 52 39.92 23.08 6.65
N PHE A 53 39.65 21.86 7.10
CA PHE A 53 40.04 20.69 6.35
C PHE A 53 39.01 20.55 5.25
N GLU A 54 39.42 20.79 4.01
CA GLU A 54 38.66 20.40 2.83
C GLU A 54 38.58 18.86 2.84
N ILE A 55 37.39 18.32 3.11
CA ILE A 55 37.12 16.89 2.99
C ILE A 55 36.73 16.67 1.52
N GLU A 56 37.74 16.37 0.70
CA GLU A 56 37.58 15.91 -0.70
C GLU A 56 37.00 14.48 -0.74
N GLN A 57 35.80 14.30 -0.18
CA GLN A 57 35.04 13.03 -0.14
C GLN A 57 33.55 13.36 -0.01
N PHE A 58 32.97 13.89 -1.09
CA PHE A 58 31.53 14.21 -1.18
C PHE A 58 30.88 13.69 -2.49
N THR A 59 31.60 12.88 -3.27
CA THR A 59 31.20 12.41 -4.60
C THR A 59 29.88 11.63 -4.58
N GLU A 60 29.73 10.66 -3.66
CA GLU A 60 28.48 9.88 -3.53
C GLU A 60 27.28 10.75 -3.16
N LYS A 61 27.48 11.75 -2.27
CA LYS A 61 26.39 12.65 -1.84
C LYS A 61 26.04 13.71 -2.89
N ALA A 62 26.98 14.11 -3.73
CA ALA A 62 26.71 14.91 -4.91
C ALA A 62 25.85 14.09 -5.90
N ASN A 63 26.29 12.88 -6.26
CA ASN A 63 25.55 11.96 -7.14
C ASN A 63 24.10 11.77 -6.66
N TYR A 64 23.89 11.37 -5.41
CA TYR A 64 22.55 11.22 -4.81
C TYR A 64 21.68 12.48 -4.90
N SER A 65 22.26 13.68 -4.88
CA SER A 65 21.49 14.93 -4.91
C SER A 65 21.10 15.38 -6.32
N ILE A 66 21.85 15.02 -7.35
CA ILE A 66 21.64 15.54 -8.72
C ILE A 66 20.66 14.63 -9.46
N ILE A 67 20.81 13.32 -9.29
CA ILE A 67 19.90 12.26 -9.75
C ILE A 67 18.42 12.53 -9.38
N ASN A 68 18.14 12.92 -8.14
CA ASN A 68 16.77 13.11 -7.63
C ASN A 68 16.07 14.37 -8.17
N ASN A 69 16.70 15.20 -9.01
CA ASN A 69 16.11 16.45 -9.50
C ASN A 69 15.36 16.33 -10.84
N GLU A 70 15.53 15.25 -11.61
CA GLU A 70 14.95 15.15 -12.96
C GLU A 70 13.54 14.55 -13.02
N PHE A 71 13.19 13.58 -12.18
CA PHE A 71 11.91 12.85 -12.27
C PHE A 71 11.18 12.77 -10.93
N ASN A 72 9.92 13.22 -10.93
CA ASN A 72 9.08 13.32 -9.73
C ASN A 72 8.38 11.99 -9.44
N ILE A 73 9.16 10.96 -9.07
CA ILE A 73 8.69 9.59 -8.84
C ILE A 73 9.16 9.11 -7.45
N PHE A 74 8.34 8.32 -6.75
CA PHE A 74 8.65 7.83 -5.41
C PHE A 74 9.71 6.72 -5.45
N TYR A 75 10.99 7.09 -5.39
CA TYR A 75 12.10 6.14 -5.35
C TYR A 75 12.09 5.31 -4.06
N LYS A 76 12.12 3.99 -4.22
CA LYS A 76 12.04 3.02 -3.11
C LYS A 76 13.42 2.45 -2.73
N ASP A 77 14.34 2.36 -3.69
CA ASP A 77 15.70 1.87 -3.50
C ASP A 77 16.67 2.46 -4.55
N ILE A 78 17.94 2.68 -4.19
CA ILE A 78 19.00 3.25 -5.05
C ILE A 78 20.34 2.57 -4.74
N ILE A 79 21.00 2.06 -5.78
CA ILE A 79 22.33 1.44 -5.72
C ILE A 79 23.34 2.30 -6.51
N ILE A 80 24.53 2.49 -5.96
CA ILE A 80 25.68 3.08 -6.66
C ILE A 80 26.73 2.00 -6.89
N LYS A 81 27.21 1.84 -8.13
CA LYS A 81 28.31 0.94 -8.51
C LYS A 81 29.23 1.67 -9.49
N ASP A 82 30.50 1.84 -9.12
CA ASP A 82 31.50 2.53 -9.94
C ASP A 82 30.99 3.90 -10.44
N ASP A 83 30.93 4.11 -11.77
CA ASP A 83 30.41 5.30 -12.44
C ASP A 83 28.91 5.17 -12.81
N LEU A 84 28.15 4.30 -12.15
CA LEU A 84 26.72 4.04 -12.39
C LEU A 84 25.84 4.25 -11.14
N ALA A 85 24.61 4.71 -11.36
CA ALA A 85 23.51 4.64 -10.40
C ALA A 85 22.36 3.83 -10.96
N ILE A 86 21.82 2.90 -10.16
CA ILE A 86 20.70 2.01 -10.50
C ILE A 86 19.55 2.34 -9.56
N ILE A 87 18.37 2.60 -10.11
CA ILE A 87 17.30 3.31 -9.40
C ILE A 87 15.95 2.65 -9.62
N ASN A 88 15.28 2.28 -8.54
CA ASN A 88 13.91 1.79 -8.53
C ASN A 88 12.93 2.95 -8.31
N ASN A 89 12.10 3.25 -9.30
CA ASN A 89 11.08 4.32 -9.26
C ASN A 89 9.66 3.83 -8.91
N LYS A 90 9.57 2.72 -8.16
CA LYS A 90 8.40 1.88 -7.87
C LYS A 90 7.99 0.92 -8.98
N PHE A 91 8.11 1.27 -10.26
CA PHE A 91 7.59 0.45 -11.38
C PHE A 91 8.58 0.19 -12.53
N THR A 92 9.72 0.86 -12.61
CA THR A 92 10.84 0.53 -13.52
C THR A 92 12.17 0.70 -12.79
N ILE A 93 13.20 0.03 -13.32
CA ILE A 93 14.59 0.25 -12.97
C ILE A 93 15.23 1.14 -14.03
N ARG A 94 15.93 2.20 -13.61
CA ARG A 94 16.72 3.06 -14.51
C ARG A 94 18.20 3.00 -14.14
N ILE A 95 19.07 2.91 -15.14
CA ILE A 95 20.53 3.02 -14.96
C ILE A 95 21.01 4.35 -15.53
N TYR A 96 21.75 5.11 -14.72
CA TYR A 96 22.35 6.40 -15.08
C TYR A 96 23.88 6.27 -15.06
N ASN A 97 24.54 6.84 -16.06
CA ASN A 97 25.95 7.21 -15.96
C ASN A 97 26.07 8.43 -15.03
N ILE A 98 27.00 8.35 -14.06
CA ILE A 98 27.29 9.39 -13.08
C ILE A 98 28.78 9.80 -13.07
N THR A 99 29.52 9.51 -14.15
CA THR A 99 30.93 9.93 -14.34
C THR A 99 31.08 11.45 -14.28
N GLU A 100 30.06 12.18 -14.70
CA GLU A 100 29.91 13.62 -14.53
C GLU A 100 28.73 13.86 -13.56
N PRO A 101 28.96 13.94 -12.23
CA PRO A 101 27.91 14.03 -11.22
C PRO A 101 26.85 15.10 -11.48
N GLU A 102 27.27 16.25 -12.02
CA GLU A 102 26.45 17.44 -12.29
C GLU A 102 25.62 17.34 -13.59
N GLU A 103 25.85 16.33 -14.42
CA GLU A 103 25.07 16.01 -15.62
C GLU A 103 24.92 14.47 -15.78
N PRO A 104 24.18 13.80 -14.89
CA PRO A 104 23.93 12.36 -14.99
C PRO A 104 23.12 12.06 -16.26
N LYS A 105 23.34 10.90 -16.87
CA LYS A 105 22.78 10.57 -18.19
C LYS A 105 22.16 9.17 -18.13
N ILE A 106 20.85 9.06 -18.39
CA ILE A 106 20.17 7.76 -18.54
C ILE A 106 20.89 6.94 -19.61
N LEU A 107 21.22 5.70 -19.28
CA LEU A 107 21.77 4.70 -20.19
C LEU A 107 20.69 3.71 -20.63
N SER A 108 19.80 3.35 -19.70
CA SER A 108 18.73 2.36 -19.91
C SER A 108 17.60 2.53 -18.89
N GLU A 109 16.43 2.01 -19.25
CA GLU A 109 15.25 1.84 -18.41
C GLU A 109 14.67 0.45 -18.67
N SER A 110 14.23 -0.25 -17.63
CA SER A 110 13.59 -1.55 -17.75
C SER A 110 12.16 -1.41 -18.27
N THR A 111 11.62 -2.49 -18.81
CA THR A 111 10.17 -2.67 -18.95
C THR A 111 9.49 -2.64 -17.57
N ARG A 112 8.17 -2.44 -17.57
CA ARG A 112 7.40 -2.09 -16.38
C ARG A 112 7.19 -3.29 -15.47
N CYS A 113 7.80 -3.24 -14.29
CA CYS A 113 7.50 -4.15 -13.19
C CYS A 113 6.05 -3.95 -12.73
N VAL A 114 5.26 -5.01 -12.76
CA VAL A 114 3.84 -5.00 -12.33
C VAL A 114 3.72 -5.15 -10.80
N SER A 115 4.73 -5.71 -10.14
CA SER A 115 4.76 -6.09 -8.72
C SER A 115 5.61 -5.14 -7.85
N ASP A 116 5.35 -5.14 -6.54
CA ASP A 116 5.94 -4.17 -5.60
C ASP A 116 7.33 -4.63 -5.14
N ILE A 117 8.40 -3.98 -5.65
CA ILE A 117 9.80 -4.35 -5.37
C ILE A 117 10.09 -4.26 -3.87
N LEU A 118 10.53 -5.35 -3.24
CA LEU A 118 10.98 -5.38 -1.85
C LEU A 118 12.31 -4.65 -1.64
N LYS A 119 13.31 -4.97 -2.48
CA LYS A 119 14.73 -4.64 -2.29
C LYS A 119 15.52 -4.94 -3.56
N MET A 120 16.54 -4.14 -3.86
CA MET A 120 17.53 -4.43 -4.90
C MET A 120 18.90 -4.73 -4.26
N GLN A 121 19.71 -5.59 -4.89
CA GLN A 121 21.14 -5.73 -4.61
C GLN A 121 21.92 -6.05 -5.89
N VAL A 122 23.20 -5.69 -5.94
CA VAL A 122 24.11 -6.01 -7.06
C VAL A 122 25.27 -6.83 -6.54
N GLU A 123 25.55 -7.94 -7.22
CA GLU A 123 26.76 -8.76 -7.01
C GLU A 123 27.39 -9.01 -8.38
N GLY A 124 28.70 -8.75 -8.49
CA GLY A 124 29.40 -8.75 -9.78
C GLY A 124 28.71 -7.83 -10.81
N ASP A 125 28.37 -8.38 -11.98
CA ASP A 125 27.65 -7.68 -13.07
C ASP A 125 26.17 -8.12 -13.18
N THR A 126 25.58 -8.58 -12.07
CA THR A 126 24.17 -8.98 -11.98
C THR A 126 23.43 -8.13 -10.94
N LEU A 127 22.25 -7.66 -11.31
CA LEU A 127 21.30 -6.97 -10.44
C LEU A 127 20.20 -7.94 -10.02
N PHE A 128 20.08 -8.19 -8.73
CA PHE A 128 19.06 -9.05 -8.12
C PHE A 128 17.98 -8.18 -7.48
N ILE A 129 16.71 -8.47 -7.79
CA ILE A 129 15.56 -7.69 -7.33
C ILE A 129 14.51 -8.64 -6.76
N GLY A 130 14.15 -8.43 -5.50
CA GLY A 130 13.03 -9.13 -4.86
C GLY A 130 11.72 -8.41 -5.13
N TYR A 131 10.68 -9.13 -5.52
CA TYR A 131 9.32 -8.62 -5.79
C TYR A 131 8.31 -9.36 -4.91
N ASN A 132 7.32 -8.64 -4.36
CA ASN A 132 6.11 -9.27 -3.84
C ASN A 132 5.02 -9.29 -4.91
N PHE A 133 4.53 -10.48 -5.23
CA PHE A 133 3.34 -10.72 -6.05
C PHE A 133 2.24 -11.38 -5.22
N TYR A 134 0.98 -11.24 -5.66
CA TYR A 134 -0.19 -11.58 -4.86
C TYR A 134 -1.20 -12.46 -5.65
N PRO A 135 -0.78 -13.65 -6.14
CA PRO A 135 -1.71 -14.59 -6.76
C PRO A 135 -2.73 -15.05 -5.70
N SER A 136 -4.01 -15.03 -6.07
CA SER A 136 -5.13 -15.62 -5.31
C SER A 136 -5.26 -15.25 -3.82
N GLY A 137 -4.59 -14.18 -3.36
CA GLY A 137 -4.60 -13.68 -1.98
C GLY A 137 -3.40 -14.09 -1.10
N SER A 138 -2.47 -14.89 -1.62
CA SER A 138 -1.25 -15.32 -0.91
C SER A 138 -0.05 -14.40 -1.24
N THR A 139 0.88 -14.20 -0.29
CA THR A 139 2.14 -13.47 -0.55
C THR A 139 3.19 -14.36 -1.18
N MET A 140 3.29 -14.30 -2.51
CA MET A 140 4.43 -14.84 -3.24
C MET A 140 5.57 -13.84 -3.34
N THR A 141 6.79 -14.35 -3.40
CA THR A 141 7.99 -13.52 -3.50
C THR A 141 8.98 -14.14 -4.49
N LYS A 142 9.43 -13.34 -5.48
CA LYS A 142 10.40 -13.79 -6.50
C LYS A 142 11.66 -12.93 -6.51
N ILE A 143 12.82 -13.54 -6.74
CA ILE A 143 14.08 -12.86 -7.04
C ILE A 143 14.30 -12.93 -8.55
N GLN A 144 14.21 -11.81 -9.24
CA GLN A 144 14.67 -11.71 -10.63
C GLN A 144 16.15 -11.35 -10.65
N ALA A 145 16.92 -11.99 -11.52
CA ALA A 145 18.27 -11.60 -11.89
C ALA A 145 18.26 -10.88 -13.25
N TYR A 146 18.91 -9.71 -13.31
CA TYR A 146 19.11 -8.91 -14.52
C TYR A 146 20.61 -8.79 -14.85
N ASN A 147 20.96 -8.91 -16.13
CA ASN A 147 22.31 -8.64 -16.62
C ASN A 147 22.54 -7.13 -16.72
N ILE A 148 23.60 -6.62 -16.09
CA ILE A 148 24.01 -5.20 -16.16
C ILE A 148 25.46 -5.02 -16.65
N SER A 149 26.01 -6.02 -17.34
CA SER A 149 27.38 -5.97 -17.91
C SER A 149 27.52 -5.02 -19.10
N ASP A 150 26.44 -4.76 -19.84
CA ASP A 150 26.27 -3.56 -20.66
C ASP A 150 25.15 -2.70 -20.03
N PRO A 151 25.47 -1.57 -19.38
CA PRO A 151 24.47 -0.76 -18.68
C PRO A 151 23.51 0.00 -19.61
N THR A 152 23.64 -0.12 -20.93
CA THR A 152 22.63 0.38 -21.90
C THR A 152 21.49 -0.61 -22.15
N ILE A 153 21.52 -1.79 -21.52
CA ILE A 153 20.54 -2.86 -21.65
C ILE A 153 20.19 -3.38 -20.23
N ILE A 154 18.92 -3.70 -19.98
CA ILE A 154 18.46 -4.33 -18.73
C ILE A 154 17.61 -5.55 -19.11
N GLU A 155 18.27 -6.67 -19.38
CA GLU A 155 17.63 -7.94 -19.73
C GLU A 155 17.47 -8.84 -18.49
N PRO A 156 16.27 -9.41 -18.23
CA PRO A 156 16.15 -10.49 -17.27
C PRO A 156 16.90 -11.73 -17.78
N ILE A 157 17.62 -12.40 -16.90
CA ILE A 157 18.44 -13.58 -17.24
C ILE A 157 18.12 -14.82 -16.42
N GLY A 158 17.33 -14.68 -15.35
CA GLY A 158 16.87 -15.80 -14.53
C GLY A 158 16.02 -15.33 -13.38
N CYS A 159 15.36 -16.28 -12.73
CA CYS A 159 14.26 -16.05 -11.81
C CYS A 159 14.29 -17.13 -10.72
N PHE A 160 13.87 -16.80 -9.50
CA PHE A 160 13.83 -17.74 -8.38
C PHE A 160 12.62 -17.44 -7.48
N LEU A 161 11.76 -18.43 -7.29
CA LEU A 161 10.57 -18.33 -6.46
C LEU A 161 10.81 -18.98 -5.10
N TYR A 162 10.29 -18.35 -4.05
CA TYR A 162 10.10 -19.01 -2.77
C TYR A 162 8.94 -18.35 -2.01
N TYR A 163 8.06 -19.15 -1.42
CA TYR A 163 6.88 -18.62 -0.75
C TYR A 163 7.23 -17.75 0.46
N ASN A 164 6.51 -16.63 0.59
CA ASN A 164 6.39 -15.87 1.83
C ASN A 164 7.73 -15.42 2.46
N PHE A 165 8.69 -14.86 1.68
CA PHE A 165 9.96 -14.33 2.21
C PHE A 165 10.00 -12.80 2.41
N HIS A 166 10.67 -12.35 3.48
CA HIS A 166 10.64 -10.96 3.95
C HIS A 166 11.85 -10.11 3.59
N ASP A 167 12.99 -10.77 3.38
CA ASP A 167 14.27 -10.14 3.10
C ASP A 167 15.21 -11.15 2.44
N PHE A 168 16.10 -10.65 1.58
CA PHE A 168 17.17 -11.44 0.98
C PHE A 168 18.48 -10.65 1.01
N VAL A 169 19.61 -11.35 1.12
CA VAL A 169 20.95 -10.77 0.91
C VAL A 169 21.72 -11.64 -0.05
N ILE A 170 22.29 -11.05 -1.10
CA ILE A 170 23.25 -11.68 -2.00
C ILE A 170 24.67 -11.36 -1.50
N LYS A 171 25.53 -12.38 -1.40
CA LYS A 171 26.96 -12.22 -1.07
C LYS A 171 27.78 -13.47 -1.41
N ASP A 172 28.97 -13.27 -2.00
CA ASP A 172 29.99 -14.31 -2.23
C ASP A 172 29.46 -15.49 -3.08
N ASP A 173 28.74 -15.20 -4.18
CA ASP A 173 28.00 -16.13 -5.07
C ASP A 173 26.75 -16.83 -4.45
N TYR A 174 26.27 -16.42 -3.27
CA TYR A 174 25.07 -17.00 -2.64
C TYR A 174 24.01 -15.97 -2.24
N GLY A 175 22.73 -16.33 -2.41
CA GLY A 175 21.59 -15.65 -1.81
C GLY A 175 21.19 -16.28 -0.48
N TYR A 176 20.86 -15.44 0.50
CA TYR A 176 20.41 -15.84 1.84
C TYR A 176 19.05 -15.21 2.11
N ILE A 177 18.03 -16.02 2.36
CA ILE A 177 16.61 -15.62 2.37
C ILE A 177 16.00 -15.95 3.73
N SER A 178 15.17 -15.05 4.29
CA SER A 178 14.45 -15.24 5.57
C SER A 178 12.93 -15.27 5.37
N THR A 179 12.26 -16.32 5.85
CA THR A 179 10.84 -16.60 5.55
C THR A 179 9.88 -16.33 6.73
N ASN A 180 8.57 -16.29 6.44
CA ASN A 180 7.51 -16.05 7.44
C ASN A 180 7.44 -17.09 8.57
N ARG A 181 7.75 -18.36 8.30
CA ARG A 181 7.62 -19.46 9.26
C ARG A 181 8.94 -20.23 9.36
N ASP A 182 9.81 -19.71 10.21
CA ASP A 182 10.87 -20.48 10.87
C ASP A 182 11.96 -21.13 9.99
N LYS A 183 12.19 -20.66 8.75
CA LYS A 183 13.30 -21.10 7.86
C LYS A 183 14.26 -20.00 7.41
N ILE A 184 15.51 -20.41 7.16
CA ILE A 184 16.48 -19.75 6.27
C ILE A 184 16.66 -20.63 5.03
N VAL A 185 16.69 -20.03 3.85
CA VAL A 185 17.06 -20.69 2.59
C VAL A 185 18.38 -20.11 2.09
N ILE A 186 19.32 -20.97 1.69
CA ILE A 186 20.59 -20.59 1.05
C ILE A 186 20.54 -21.05 -0.40
N VAL A 187 20.66 -20.10 -1.33
CA VAL A 187 20.52 -20.29 -2.77
C VAL A 187 21.88 -20.01 -3.44
N SER A 188 22.31 -20.86 -4.36
CA SER A 188 23.44 -20.58 -5.25
C SER A 188 22.99 -19.60 -6.32
N VAL A 189 23.69 -18.46 -6.42
CA VAL A 189 23.51 -17.49 -7.52
C VAL A 189 24.76 -17.38 -8.41
N GLN A 190 25.69 -18.33 -8.30
CA GLN A 190 26.88 -18.45 -9.17
C GLN A 190 26.52 -18.59 -10.65
N ASP A 191 25.36 -19.15 -10.95
CA ASP A 191 24.71 -19.11 -12.26
C ASP A 191 23.35 -18.41 -12.10
N PRO A 192 23.25 -17.09 -12.35
CA PRO A 192 22.00 -16.36 -12.15
C PRO A 192 20.86 -16.83 -13.08
N THR A 193 21.16 -17.59 -14.14
CA THR A 193 20.14 -18.18 -15.03
C THR A 193 19.61 -19.53 -14.52
N ASN A 194 20.14 -20.04 -13.40
CA ASN A 194 19.74 -21.31 -12.80
C ASN A 194 20.02 -21.29 -11.28
N MET A 195 19.30 -20.42 -10.58
CA MET A 195 19.40 -20.27 -9.13
C MET A 195 18.81 -21.49 -8.42
N THR A 196 19.58 -22.09 -7.51
CA THR A 196 19.25 -23.40 -6.92
C THR A 196 19.47 -23.42 -5.41
N ILE A 197 18.57 -24.08 -4.66
CA ILE A 197 18.70 -24.25 -3.20
C ILE A 197 19.90 -25.16 -2.90
N VAL A 198 20.78 -24.70 -2.01
CA VAL A 198 22.00 -25.41 -1.58
C VAL A 198 21.85 -25.97 -0.17
N GLY A 199 21.10 -25.29 0.70
CA GLY A 199 20.81 -25.74 2.05
C GLY A 199 19.72 -24.91 2.71
N GLU A 200 19.02 -25.51 3.65
CA GLU A 200 18.01 -24.85 4.49
C GLU A 200 18.34 -25.04 5.97
N LEU A 201 17.86 -24.11 6.81
CA LEU A 201 17.83 -24.28 8.26
C LEU A 201 16.45 -23.90 8.77
N GLY A 202 15.69 -24.89 9.24
CA GLY A 202 14.35 -24.71 9.81
C GLY A 202 14.30 -24.89 11.33
N GLY A 203 13.09 -24.82 11.89
CA GLY A 203 12.80 -25.18 13.28
C GLY A 203 13.11 -24.09 14.30
N PHE A 204 12.94 -22.82 13.91
CA PHE A 204 12.87 -21.70 14.86
C PHE A 204 11.50 -21.69 15.58
N THR A 205 11.23 -20.64 16.36
CA THR A 205 10.01 -20.49 17.16
C THR A 205 9.37 -19.10 17.02
N SER A 206 9.75 -18.36 15.98
CA SER A 206 9.48 -16.92 15.80
C SER A 206 9.79 -16.51 14.36
N ALA A 207 8.93 -15.68 13.75
CA ALA A 207 9.15 -15.15 12.41
C ALA A 207 10.33 -14.15 12.39
N TYR A 208 11.31 -14.36 11.50
CA TYR A 208 12.47 -13.48 11.36
C TYR A 208 12.36 -12.65 10.07
N TYR A 209 12.12 -11.36 10.23
CA TYR A 209 11.75 -10.43 9.14
C TYR A 209 12.94 -9.79 8.40
N LYS A 210 14.16 -9.90 8.94
CA LYS A 210 15.36 -9.29 8.36
C LYS A 210 16.60 -10.17 8.53
N ILE A 211 17.49 -10.11 7.53
CA ILE A 211 18.71 -10.93 7.43
C ILE A 211 19.94 -10.07 7.10
N LEU A 212 21.06 -10.36 7.78
CA LEU A 212 22.37 -9.76 7.54
C LEU A 212 23.43 -10.85 7.39
N VAL A 213 24.39 -10.65 6.49
CA VAL A 213 25.43 -11.65 6.20
C VAL A 213 26.81 -11.02 6.31
N HIS A 214 27.67 -11.58 7.18
CA HIS A 214 29.07 -11.17 7.35
C HIS A 214 29.97 -12.39 7.46
N ASP A 215 30.98 -12.47 6.59
CA ASP A 215 31.84 -13.63 6.37
C ASP A 215 31.08 -14.97 6.40
N ASN A 216 31.29 -15.82 7.41
CA ASN A 216 30.63 -17.11 7.57
C ASN A 216 29.47 -17.09 8.58
N CYS A 217 28.86 -15.92 8.81
CA CYS A 217 27.71 -15.76 9.70
C CYS A 217 26.53 -15.13 8.96
N SER A 218 25.35 -15.74 9.13
CA SER A 218 24.07 -15.07 8.92
C SER A 218 23.50 -14.67 10.28
N ILE A 219 22.94 -13.46 10.36
CA ILE A 219 22.29 -12.90 11.55
C ILE A 219 20.88 -12.52 11.16
N LEU A 220 19.90 -13.17 11.79
CA LEU A 220 18.49 -12.89 11.60
C LEU A 220 17.92 -12.16 12.81
N TYR A 221 17.01 -11.22 12.57
CA TYR A 221 16.29 -10.53 13.63
C TYR A 221 14.83 -10.27 13.24
N ALA A 222 13.97 -10.24 14.26
CA ALA A 222 12.55 -9.91 14.14
C ALA A 222 12.30 -8.46 14.58
N ASN A 223 11.22 -7.86 14.08
CA ASN A 223 10.63 -6.62 14.61
C ASN A 223 9.13 -6.86 14.71
N GLU A 224 8.70 -7.40 15.85
CA GLU A 224 7.33 -7.86 16.08
C GLU A 224 6.59 -6.86 16.98
N TYR A 225 5.40 -6.45 16.54
CA TYR A 225 4.67 -5.35 17.19
C TYR A 225 3.85 -5.76 18.42
N ASP A 226 3.59 -7.06 18.62
CA ASP A 226 2.63 -7.57 19.62
C ASP A 226 3.30 -8.22 20.84
N ASP A 227 4.50 -8.81 20.68
CA ASP A 227 5.25 -9.43 21.78
C ASP A 227 6.41 -8.55 22.29
N GLN A 228 6.78 -8.66 23.58
CA GLN A 228 7.70 -7.69 24.22
C GLN A 228 9.18 -8.12 24.27
N ASP A 229 9.51 -9.27 23.67
CA ASP A 229 10.85 -9.86 23.66
C ASP A 229 11.27 -10.12 22.20
N GLU A 230 12.11 -9.26 21.61
CA GLU A 230 12.67 -9.49 20.27
C GLU A 230 13.86 -10.44 20.31
N TYR A 231 14.04 -11.22 19.24
CA TYR A 231 15.08 -12.24 19.13
C TYR A 231 16.09 -11.91 18.03
N VAL A 232 17.37 -12.20 18.33
CA VAL A 232 18.46 -12.22 17.36
C VAL A 232 19.05 -13.63 17.31
N LEU A 233 18.98 -14.23 16.13
CA LEU A 233 19.48 -15.56 15.82
C LEU A 233 20.81 -15.44 15.08
N PHE A 234 21.85 -16.10 15.58
CA PHE A 234 23.15 -16.20 14.94
C PHE A 234 23.30 -17.59 14.34
N VAL A 235 23.55 -17.66 13.04
CA VAL A 235 23.68 -18.89 12.26
C VAL A 235 25.08 -18.96 11.66
N ASP A 236 25.73 -20.11 11.82
CA ASP A 236 26.98 -20.44 11.14
C ASP A 236 26.63 -20.96 9.73
N ILE A 237 27.19 -20.30 8.71
CA ILE A 237 27.02 -20.59 7.27
C ILE A 237 28.38 -20.88 6.61
N SER A 238 29.36 -21.33 7.41
CA SER A 238 30.67 -21.81 6.89
C SER A 238 30.52 -23.10 6.08
N ASP A 239 29.57 -23.95 6.48
CA ASP A 239 28.96 -24.97 5.63
C ASP A 239 27.62 -24.42 5.14
N LYS A 240 27.42 -24.42 3.81
CA LYS A 240 26.23 -23.86 3.13
C LYS A 240 25.22 -24.93 2.76
N GLU A 241 25.65 -26.19 2.73
CA GLU A 241 24.78 -27.37 2.62
C GLU A 241 24.18 -27.70 4.00
N ASN A 242 24.92 -27.40 5.08
CA ASN A 242 24.54 -27.72 6.47
C ASN A 242 24.65 -26.48 7.41
N PRO A 243 23.91 -25.39 7.17
CA PRO A 243 23.86 -24.24 8.09
C PRO A 243 23.36 -24.66 9.49
N VAL A 244 23.87 -24.03 10.56
CA VAL A 244 23.52 -24.39 11.95
C VAL A 244 23.30 -23.20 12.87
N ILE A 245 22.33 -23.29 13.79
CA ILE A 245 22.14 -22.31 14.86
C ILE A 245 23.39 -22.28 15.75
N ALA A 246 24.11 -21.16 15.74
CA ALA A 246 25.27 -20.92 16.59
C ALA A 246 24.86 -20.35 17.95
N HIS A 247 23.92 -19.40 17.97
CA HIS A 247 23.42 -18.78 19.20
C HIS A 247 22.02 -18.20 19.00
N HIS A 248 21.23 -18.17 20.08
CA HIS A 248 19.92 -17.52 20.14
C HIS A 248 19.91 -16.55 21.33
N GLY A 249 19.68 -15.26 21.07
CA GLY A 249 19.73 -14.21 22.08
C GLY A 249 18.48 -13.33 22.07
N THR A 250 17.89 -13.11 23.25
CA THR A 250 16.78 -12.17 23.45
C THR A 250 17.31 -10.76 23.69
N ILE A 251 16.69 -9.75 23.07
CA ILE A 251 17.01 -8.33 23.23
C ILE A 251 15.76 -7.56 23.64
N TYR A 252 15.79 -6.96 24.83
CA TYR A 252 14.66 -6.26 25.46
C TYR A 252 14.38 -4.85 24.86
N TYR A 253 14.61 -4.65 23.56
CA TYR A 253 14.50 -3.37 22.86
C TYR A 253 14.16 -3.58 21.39
N GLN A 254 13.13 -2.89 20.88
CA GLN A 254 12.73 -2.98 19.47
C GLN A 254 13.83 -2.50 18.52
N ILE A 255 14.26 -3.36 17.60
CA ILE A 255 15.35 -3.16 16.66
C ILE A 255 14.81 -2.48 15.40
N LEU A 256 14.97 -1.17 15.32
CA LEU A 256 14.62 -0.35 14.14
C LEU A 256 15.49 -0.69 12.93
N LYS A 257 16.78 -0.97 13.17
CA LYS A 257 17.77 -1.25 12.12
C LYS A 257 19.00 -1.95 12.70
N ALA A 258 19.59 -2.86 11.93
CA ALA A 258 20.86 -3.49 12.26
C ALA A 258 21.90 -3.27 11.13
N LEU A 259 23.18 -3.19 11.49
CA LEU A 259 24.34 -3.08 10.57
C LEU A 259 25.54 -3.82 11.16
N ILE A 260 26.49 -4.25 10.34
CA ILE A 260 27.74 -4.91 10.79
C ILE A 260 28.95 -4.07 10.38
N TYR A 261 29.90 -3.88 11.31
CA TYR A 261 31.14 -3.14 11.07
C TYR A 261 32.27 -3.70 11.95
N ASN A 262 33.40 -4.07 11.34
CA ASN A 262 34.61 -4.59 12.02
C ASN A 262 34.32 -5.70 13.08
N ASP A 263 33.64 -6.77 12.68
CA ASP A 263 33.25 -7.91 13.53
C ASP A 263 32.41 -7.54 14.77
N ALA A 264 31.72 -6.40 14.72
CA ALA A 264 30.67 -6.01 15.65
C ALA A 264 29.34 -5.78 14.92
N LEU A 265 28.28 -6.34 15.48
CA LEU A 265 26.89 -6.07 15.12
C LEU A 265 26.45 -4.81 15.88
N PHE A 266 25.89 -3.85 15.15
CA PHE A 266 25.31 -2.63 15.66
C PHE A 266 23.79 -2.69 15.50
N LEU A 267 23.07 -2.45 16.60
CA LEU A 267 21.61 -2.49 16.66
C LEU A 267 21.09 -1.12 17.11
N LEU A 268 20.27 -0.48 16.28
CA LEU A 268 19.55 0.74 16.63
C LEU A 268 18.16 0.38 17.16
N SER A 269 17.82 0.93 18.32
CA SER A 269 16.49 0.92 18.91
C SER A 269 16.04 2.35 19.20
N PHE A 270 14.73 2.57 19.39
CA PHE A 270 14.13 3.88 19.70
C PHE A 270 14.82 4.70 20.81
N ASN A 271 15.55 4.04 21.72
CA ASN A 271 16.18 4.64 22.89
C ASN A 271 17.69 4.37 23.03
N SER A 272 18.33 3.59 22.13
CA SER A 272 19.75 3.23 22.23
C SER A 272 20.34 2.67 20.92
N LEU A 273 21.59 3.02 20.64
CA LEU A 273 22.49 2.27 19.77
C LEU A 273 23.28 1.27 20.61
N ILE A 274 23.28 -0.01 20.25
CA ILE A 274 23.91 -1.12 20.98
C ILE A 274 24.96 -1.79 20.09
N SER A 275 26.12 -2.17 20.64
CA SER A 275 27.12 -3.00 19.97
C SER A 275 27.26 -4.38 20.62
N VAL A 276 27.42 -5.39 19.76
CA VAL A 276 27.67 -6.77 20.13
C VAL A 276 28.86 -7.28 19.32
N ASN A 277 29.90 -7.79 19.98
CA ASN A 277 30.99 -8.49 19.32
C ASN A 277 30.48 -9.81 18.75
N ILE A 278 30.69 -10.02 17.45
CA ILE A 278 30.31 -11.23 16.71
C ILE A 278 31.51 -12.05 16.25
N SER A 279 32.74 -11.69 16.66
CA SER A 279 33.97 -12.46 16.39
C SER A 279 33.95 -13.91 16.96
N ASN A 280 32.94 -14.26 17.77
CA ASN A 280 32.58 -15.63 18.08
C ASN A 280 31.05 -15.76 18.19
N ILE A 281 30.41 -16.12 17.08
CA ILE A 281 28.95 -16.19 16.91
C ILE A 281 28.25 -17.21 17.82
N TYR A 282 28.98 -18.18 18.38
CA TYR A 282 28.45 -19.13 19.39
C TYR A 282 28.35 -18.54 20.81
N SER A 283 29.00 -17.40 21.05
CA SER A 283 29.03 -16.70 22.33
C SER A 283 29.21 -15.19 22.10
N PRO A 284 28.27 -14.53 21.40
CA PRO A 284 28.32 -13.10 21.13
C PRO A 284 28.39 -12.30 22.44
N GLN A 285 29.12 -11.19 22.44
CA GLN A 285 29.37 -10.42 23.65
C GLN A 285 28.87 -8.99 23.50
N TYR A 286 27.89 -8.59 24.31
CA TYR A 286 27.54 -7.19 24.49
C TYR A 286 28.82 -6.38 24.80
N LEU A 287 29.07 -5.34 24.02
CA LEU A 287 30.21 -4.45 24.19
C LEU A 287 29.77 -3.16 24.90
N ALA A 288 28.91 -2.38 24.26
CA ALA A 288 28.46 -1.09 24.76
C ALA A 288 27.02 -0.77 24.34
N SER A 289 26.45 0.26 24.97
CA SER A 289 25.25 0.94 24.50
C SER A 289 25.40 2.44 24.71
N TYR A 290 24.95 3.21 23.72
CA TYR A 290 24.85 4.66 23.78
C TYR A 290 23.38 5.06 23.71
N GLY A 291 22.89 5.79 24.72
CA GLY A 291 21.50 6.20 24.79
C GLY A 291 21.19 7.34 23.82
N ILE A 292 20.27 7.10 22.88
CA ILE A 292 19.83 8.07 21.86
C ILE A 292 18.32 8.00 21.80
N PHE A 293 17.64 9.14 21.91
CA PHE A 293 16.19 9.21 22.01
C PHE A 293 15.56 9.68 20.70
N ASP A 294 14.37 9.16 20.39
CA ASP A 294 13.50 9.58 19.28
C ASP A 294 14.17 9.45 17.89
N VAL A 295 14.89 8.34 17.68
CA VAL A 295 15.66 8.03 16.47
C VAL A 295 14.86 7.32 15.37
N SER A 296 15.20 7.61 14.11
CA SER A 296 14.59 7.00 12.90
C SER A 296 15.50 5.98 12.22
N SER A 297 16.78 6.31 12.05
CA SER A 297 17.71 5.56 11.20
C SER A 297 19.17 5.78 11.60
N PHE A 298 20.06 4.90 11.14
CA PHE A 298 21.50 5.12 11.22
C PHE A 298 22.26 4.50 10.04
N TYR A 299 23.52 4.93 9.89
CA TYR A 299 24.50 4.44 8.94
C TYR A 299 25.91 4.55 9.53
N ILE A 300 26.85 3.71 9.11
CA ILE A 300 28.26 3.75 9.57
C ILE A 300 29.17 3.96 8.35
N ASN A 301 30.06 4.96 8.40
CA ASN A 301 31.12 5.14 7.41
C ASN A 301 32.44 5.58 8.07
N GLU A 302 33.57 5.07 7.60
CA GLU A 302 34.94 5.26 8.14
C GLU A 302 35.06 5.09 9.69
N GLY A 303 34.12 4.35 10.28
CA GLY A 303 34.03 4.12 11.73
C GLY A 303 33.30 5.20 12.53
N TYR A 304 32.57 6.09 11.87
CA TYR A 304 31.60 7.00 12.51
C TYR A 304 30.18 6.53 12.22
N ALA A 305 29.37 6.42 13.27
CA ALA A 305 27.93 6.20 13.18
C ALA A 305 27.20 7.54 13.09
N TYR A 306 26.46 7.70 12.01
CA TYR A 306 25.56 8.83 11.76
C TYR A 306 24.15 8.38 12.12
N VAL A 307 23.59 8.95 13.18
CA VAL A 307 22.27 8.57 13.72
C VAL A 307 21.32 9.75 13.60
N GLU A 308 20.15 9.52 13.01
CA GLU A 308 19.13 10.53 12.81
C GLU A 308 18.08 10.47 13.94
N ASP A 309 17.76 11.62 14.52
CA ASP A 309 16.54 11.86 15.31
C ASP A 309 15.70 12.97 14.67
N TYR A 310 14.42 13.07 15.07
CA TYR A 310 13.44 14.00 14.49
C TYR A 310 13.87 15.48 14.38
N ASN A 311 14.93 15.92 15.08
CA ASN A 311 15.42 17.30 15.06
C ASN A 311 16.96 17.41 14.91
N ARG A 312 17.71 16.30 14.88
CA ARG A 312 19.19 16.32 14.89
C ARG A 312 19.81 15.16 14.11
N LEU A 313 20.95 15.42 13.48
CA LEU A 313 21.92 14.39 13.11
C LEU A 313 22.99 14.28 14.20
N LEU A 314 23.11 13.12 14.84
CA LEU A 314 24.19 12.81 15.78
C LEU A 314 25.33 12.11 15.04
N ILE A 315 26.56 12.40 15.47
CA ILE A 315 27.78 11.72 15.02
C ILE A 315 28.48 11.11 16.23
N VAL A 316 28.58 9.78 16.23
CA VAL A 316 29.20 8.96 17.28
C VAL A 316 30.41 8.24 16.68
N ASP A 317 31.54 8.26 17.37
CA ASP A 317 32.71 7.44 17.01
C ASP A 317 32.44 5.99 17.44
N VAL A 318 32.56 5.07 16.49
CA VAL A 318 32.34 3.63 16.69
C VAL A 318 33.55 2.80 16.24
N ARG A 319 34.72 3.43 16.10
CA ARG A 319 35.99 2.75 15.79
C ARG A 319 36.46 1.82 16.89
N ASP A 320 36.12 2.13 18.14
CA ASP A 320 36.10 1.16 19.24
C ASP A 320 34.64 0.82 19.53
N ALA A 321 34.19 -0.36 19.11
CA ALA A 321 32.83 -0.81 19.36
C ALA A 321 32.52 -1.05 20.85
N SER A 322 33.50 -0.89 21.76
CA SER A 322 33.34 -1.02 23.21
C SER A 322 33.37 0.30 23.99
N ASP A 323 33.67 1.44 23.34
CA ASP A 323 33.64 2.77 23.97
C ASP A 323 33.14 3.82 22.97
N PHE A 324 31.87 4.22 23.12
CA PHE A 324 31.16 5.09 22.18
C PHE A 324 31.38 6.58 22.48
N ASP A 325 32.35 7.19 21.78
CA ASP A 325 32.70 8.59 21.96
C ASP A 325 31.77 9.50 21.13
N PHE A 326 30.91 10.27 21.81
CA PHE A 326 30.03 11.24 21.16
C PHE A 326 30.85 12.44 20.63
N ILE A 327 30.85 12.63 19.31
CA ILE A 327 31.65 13.68 18.65
C ILE A 327 30.88 15.00 18.58
N THR A 328 29.66 14.98 18.04
CA THR A 328 28.82 16.17 17.90
C THR A 328 27.37 15.81 17.57
N TYR A 329 26.46 16.76 17.77
CA TYR A 329 25.14 16.75 17.12
C TYR A 329 25.01 18.02 16.28
N HIS A 330 24.29 17.94 15.19
CA HIS A 330 23.83 19.09 14.41
C HIS A 330 22.32 19.19 14.57
N PHE A 331 21.82 20.30 15.12
CA PHE A 331 20.40 20.61 15.03
C PHE A 331 20.05 20.83 13.56
N LEU A 332 19.02 20.15 13.07
CA LEU A 332 18.49 20.33 11.72
C LEU A 332 17.60 21.58 11.62
N ASN A 333 17.13 22.08 12.77
CA ASN A 333 16.11 23.12 12.91
C ASN A 333 16.43 24.45 12.19
N ASP A 334 15.87 24.62 10.99
CA ASP A 334 15.20 25.87 10.64
C ASP A 334 14.00 25.62 9.71
N ILE A 335 12.81 26.07 10.15
CA ILE A 335 11.44 25.87 9.60
C ILE A 335 10.67 24.62 10.14
N ASN A 336 9.41 24.82 10.55
CA ASN A 336 8.42 23.76 10.73
C ASN A 336 7.71 23.54 9.41
N ALA A 337 8.08 22.48 8.68
CA ALA A 337 7.43 22.11 7.43
C ALA A 337 7.29 20.60 7.31
N SER A 338 6.27 20.07 7.99
CA SER A 338 5.45 19.04 7.35
C SER A 338 4.90 19.65 6.05
N TYR A 339 5.51 19.28 4.92
CA TYR A 339 5.25 19.78 3.56
C TYR A 339 5.79 21.21 3.26
N VAL A 340 6.05 21.49 1.96
CA VAL A 340 6.94 22.52 1.36
C VAL A 340 6.80 23.96 1.93
N SER A 341 7.90 24.74 1.98
CA SER A 341 7.93 26.06 2.65
C SER A 341 7.92 27.33 1.78
N SER A 342 8.47 27.38 0.55
CA SER A 342 8.27 28.53 -0.38
C SER A 342 8.68 28.27 -1.85
N MET A 343 8.41 29.23 -2.74
CA MET A 343 8.80 29.25 -4.17
C MET A 343 9.08 30.71 -4.66
N ASP A 344 9.95 30.90 -5.67
CA ASP A 344 10.20 32.18 -6.40
C ASP A 344 10.79 31.90 -7.82
N PHE A 345 11.03 32.90 -8.69
CA PHE A 345 11.44 32.70 -10.10
C PHE A 345 12.47 33.73 -10.64
N TYR A 346 13.38 33.31 -11.52
CA TYR A 346 14.26 34.23 -12.27
C TYR A 346 14.74 33.68 -13.64
N GLY A 347 14.02 33.99 -14.73
CA GLY A 347 14.35 33.54 -16.09
C GLY A 347 13.72 32.19 -16.41
N ASN A 348 14.43 31.30 -17.11
CA ASN A 348 14.05 29.89 -17.31
C ASN A 348 14.24 29.05 -16.02
N TYR A 349 14.18 29.68 -14.85
CA TYR A 349 14.58 29.08 -13.58
C TYR A 349 13.59 29.36 -12.45
N THR A 350 13.23 28.29 -11.73
CA THR A 350 12.35 28.30 -10.56
C THR A 350 13.17 28.00 -9.30
N PHE A 351 12.86 28.68 -8.22
CA PHE A 351 13.50 28.56 -6.91
C PHE A 351 12.49 28.00 -5.90
N PHE A 352 12.95 27.17 -4.97
CA PHE A 352 12.12 26.56 -3.93
C PHE A 352 12.80 26.71 -2.57
N SER A 353 12.03 26.73 -1.47
CA SER A 353 12.56 26.39 -0.14
C SER A 353 11.79 25.24 0.49
N CYS A 354 12.52 24.40 1.22
CA CYS A 354 12.00 23.22 1.90
C CYS A 354 12.42 23.19 3.37
N GLY A 355 11.65 22.45 4.16
CA GLY A 355 11.47 22.67 5.60
C GLY A 355 12.67 22.57 6.54
N LEU A 356 13.85 22.13 6.10
CA LEU A 356 15.11 22.19 6.85
C LEU A 356 16.32 22.42 5.90
N GLY A 357 16.08 22.85 4.66
CA GLY A 357 16.96 22.55 3.51
C GLY A 357 17.53 23.72 2.69
N GLY A 358 17.16 24.98 2.97
CA GLY A 358 17.66 26.12 2.19
C GLY A 358 16.93 26.34 0.86
N ILE A 359 17.65 26.68 -0.21
CA ILE A 359 17.09 27.11 -1.52
C ILE A 359 17.56 26.21 -2.65
N SER A 360 16.62 25.59 -3.37
CA SER A 360 16.86 24.83 -4.62
C SER A 360 16.64 25.70 -5.86
N VAL A 361 17.22 25.34 -7.01
CA VAL A 361 17.10 26.07 -8.30
C VAL A 361 17.01 25.10 -9.48
N TYR A 362 15.99 25.26 -10.34
CA TYR A 362 15.67 24.38 -11.49
C TYR A 362 15.85 25.10 -12.83
N ASN A 363 16.11 24.39 -13.93
CA ASN A 363 16.17 24.93 -15.31
C ASN A 363 15.08 24.28 -16.20
N THR A 364 14.31 25.06 -16.96
CA THR A 364 13.09 24.56 -17.63
C THR A 364 13.25 24.34 -19.15
N THR A 365 13.80 23.20 -19.59
CA THR A 365 13.84 22.81 -21.03
C THR A 365 13.90 21.28 -21.29
N GLY A 366 12.82 20.70 -21.84
CA GLY A 366 12.74 19.32 -22.39
C GLY A 366 12.05 18.32 -21.44
N PHE A 367 10.92 17.63 -21.74
CA PHE A 367 10.37 16.97 -22.95
C PHE A 367 10.97 15.57 -23.22
N ILE A 368 10.20 14.49 -23.45
CA ILE A 368 8.73 14.21 -23.39
C ILE A 368 8.53 12.67 -23.52
N ASP A 369 7.42 11.99 -23.20
CA ASP A 369 6.15 12.35 -22.54
C ASP A 369 5.95 11.43 -21.29
N PHE A 370 4.91 10.64 -20.97
CA PHE A 370 3.51 10.47 -21.43
C PHE A 370 2.54 11.41 -20.68
N THR A 371 1.34 11.61 -21.24
CA THR A 371 0.70 12.93 -21.23
C THR A 371 -0.10 13.29 -19.97
N LYS A 372 0.58 13.34 -18.81
CA LYS A 372 0.11 14.05 -17.61
C LYS A 372 0.24 15.56 -17.82
N LEU A 373 -0.73 16.14 -18.51
CA LEU A 373 -0.71 17.51 -19.05
C LEU A 373 -0.35 18.61 -18.04
N TYR A 374 -0.78 18.50 -16.79
CA TYR A 374 -0.41 19.41 -15.71
C TYR A 374 -0.58 18.78 -14.33
N GLN A 375 0.32 19.13 -13.40
CA GLN A 375 0.13 18.93 -11.96
C GLN A 375 0.63 20.18 -11.22
N SER A 376 -0.19 20.72 -10.31
CA SER A 376 0.24 21.78 -9.40
C SER A 376 1.11 21.23 -8.27
N GLY A 377 2.04 22.04 -7.79
CA GLY A 377 2.82 21.78 -6.57
C GLY A 377 2.12 22.22 -5.28
N PHE A 378 0.84 22.63 -5.34
CA PHE A 378 0.11 23.21 -4.21
C PHE A 378 -1.30 22.62 -4.05
N ASN A 379 -1.61 22.20 -2.83
CA ASN A 379 -2.73 21.32 -2.52
C ASN A 379 -4.12 21.93 -2.79
N GLN A 380 -5.05 21.05 -3.18
CA GLN A 380 -6.49 21.29 -3.36
C GLN A 380 -6.85 22.14 -4.59
N GLY A 381 -7.15 21.43 -5.68
CA GLY A 381 -7.98 21.95 -6.77
C GLY A 381 -9.37 22.34 -6.27
N LYS A 382 -9.98 23.34 -6.91
CA LYS A 382 -11.27 23.93 -6.50
C LYS A 382 -12.32 23.91 -7.61
N GLU A 383 -11.92 24.31 -8.82
CA GLU A 383 -12.81 24.45 -9.98
C GLU A 383 -12.02 24.45 -11.29
N VAL A 384 -12.65 24.01 -12.38
CA VAL A 384 -12.08 24.01 -13.74
C VAL A 384 -13.11 24.51 -14.75
N TYR A 385 -12.67 25.33 -15.70
CA TYR A 385 -13.52 25.91 -16.74
C TYR A 385 -12.75 25.99 -18.06
N TYR A 386 -13.40 25.67 -19.19
CA TYR A 386 -12.80 25.84 -20.52
C TYR A 386 -13.62 26.85 -21.34
N GLU A 387 -12.94 27.74 -22.07
CA GLU A 387 -13.57 28.57 -23.10
C GLU A 387 -12.59 28.88 -24.25
N ASN A 388 -13.05 28.73 -25.50
CA ASN A 388 -12.34 29.20 -26.71
C ASN A 388 -10.87 28.74 -26.88
N GLY A 389 -10.49 27.56 -26.38
CA GLY A 389 -9.10 27.07 -26.42
C GLY A 389 -8.23 27.53 -25.25
N LEU A 390 -8.86 28.05 -24.19
CA LEU A 390 -8.22 28.34 -22.90
C LEU A 390 -8.86 27.48 -21.81
N CYS A 391 -8.04 26.87 -20.97
CA CYS A 391 -8.50 26.21 -19.74
C CYS A 391 -8.09 27.07 -18.54
N TYR A 392 -9.01 27.27 -17.61
CA TYR A 392 -8.86 28.06 -16.40
C TYR A 392 -9.02 27.12 -15.21
N VAL A 393 -8.03 27.07 -14.32
CA VAL A 393 -8.02 26.19 -13.15
C VAL A 393 -7.92 27.06 -11.90
N LEU A 394 -8.90 26.90 -10.99
CA LEU A 394 -8.80 27.44 -9.65
C LEU A 394 -8.19 26.37 -8.73
N GLU A 395 -7.08 26.74 -8.11
CA GLU A 395 -6.48 26.07 -6.98
C GLU A 395 -6.70 26.92 -5.73
N ARG A 396 -6.63 26.30 -4.56
CA ARG A 396 -6.83 26.94 -3.26
C ARG A 396 -6.10 28.28 -3.07
N ASN A 397 -4.90 28.45 -3.65
CA ASN A 397 -4.10 29.69 -3.55
C ASN A 397 -3.73 30.30 -4.93
N ARG A 398 -4.22 29.77 -6.06
CA ARG A 398 -3.81 30.22 -7.41
C ARG A 398 -4.93 30.12 -8.44
N PHE A 399 -4.97 31.09 -9.35
CA PHE A 399 -5.78 31.06 -10.57
C PHE A 399 -4.85 30.89 -11.77
N ASN A 400 -4.90 29.73 -12.41
CA ASN A 400 -4.01 29.34 -13.50
C ASN A 400 -4.75 29.37 -14.84
N VAL A 401 -4.08 29.85 -15.89
CA VAL A 401 -4.62 29.94 -17.25
C VAL A 401 -3.71 29.20 -18.21
N PHE A 402 -4.27 28.21 -18.91
CA PHE A 402 -3.59 27.37 -19.88
C PHE A 402 -4.12 27.66 -21.28
N ASN A 403 -3.23 27.62 -22.27
CA ASN A 403 -3.61 27.39 -23.65
C ASN A 403 -3.91 25.90 -23.80
N ALA A 404 -5.16 25.62 -24.18
CA ALA A 404 -5.71 24.28 -24.41
C ALA A 404 -6.16 24.10 -25.87
N SER A 405 -5.63 24.92 -26.79
CA SER A 405 -5.89 24.81 -28.25
C SER A 405 -5.35 23.52 -28.88
N THR A 406 -4.70 22.65 -28.10
CA THR A 406 -4.19 21.34 -28.50
C THR A 406 -4.25 20.48 -27.25
N LEU A 407 -5.19 19.54 -27.20
CA LEU A 407 -5.54 18.83 -25.95
C LEU A 407 -4.39 17.93 -25.45
N SER A 408 -3.54 17.46 -26.35
CA SER A 408 -2.31 16.71 -26.06
C SER A 408 -1.17 17.53 -25.48
N HIS A 409 -1.26 18.87 -25.41
CA HIS A 409 -0.21 19.68 -24.80
C HIS A 409 -0.73 21.01 -24.22
N LEU A 410 -1.22 20.97 -22.98
CA LEU A 410 -1.58 22.17 -22.22
C LEU A 410 -0.33 23.01 -21.94
N THR A 411 -0.38 24.31 -22.22
CA THR A 411 0.73 25.24 -21.93
C THR A 411 0.28 26.37 -21.03
N LEU A 412 0.89 26.48 -19.83
CA LEU A 412 0.60 27.53 -18.86
C LEU A 412 0.94 28.92 -19.44
N LEU A 413 -0.07 29.78 -19.57
CA LEU A 413 0.07 31.15 -20.05
C LEU A 413 0.28 32.16 -18.92
N ASN A 414 -0.38 31.94 -17.77
CA ASN A 414 -0.25 32.79 -16.59
C ASN A 414 -0.67 32.04 -15.32
N SER A 415 -0.11 32.46 -14.19
CA SER A 415 -0.51 32.04 -12.84
C SER A 415 -0.68 33.30 -12.00
N PHE A 416 -1.84 33.47 -11.38
CA PHE A 416 -2.17 34.60 -10.53
C PHE A 416 -2.36 34.13 -9.08
N GLU A 417 -1.61 34.72 -8.15
CA GLU A 417 -1.62 34.29 -6.74
C GLU A 417 -2.79 34.88 -5.95
N LEU A 418 -3.32 34.08 -5.02
CA LEU A 418 -4.50 34.36 -4.21
C LEU A 418 -4.21 33.94 -2.76
N ASP A 419 -4.67 34.71 -1.77
CA ASP A 419 -4.45 34.37 -0.35
C ASP A 419 -5.14 33.05 0.06
N TYR A 420 -6.37 32.86 -0.42
CA TYR A 420 -7.18 31.63 -0.31
C TYR A 420 -8.44 31.79 -1.17
N ALA A 421 -8.84 30.78 -1.95
CA ALA A 421 -10.06 30.78 -2.77
C ALA A 421 -10.91 29.51 -2.66
N ASP A 422 -12.22 29.64 -2.87
CA ASP A 422 -13.21 28.54 -2.81
C ASP A 422 -14.03 28.33 -4.11
N ASP A 423 -14.30 29.41 -4.87
CA ASP A 423 -15.27 29.44 -5.99
C ASP A 423 -14.79 30.47 -7.04
N MET A 424 -14.93 30.15 -8.34
CA MET A 424 -14.55 30.97 -9.48
C MET A 424 -15.71 31.06 -10.49
N GLN A 425 -16.04 32.26 -10.95
CA GLN A 425 -17.01 32.45 -12.03
C GLN A 425 -16.41 33.35 -13.12
N ILE A 426 -16.50 32.92 -14.39
CA ILE A 426 -15.94 33.64 -15.54
C ILE A 426 -17.06 34.26 -16.38
N GLU A 427 -16.90 35.54 -16.73
CA GLU A 427 -17.83 36.27 -17.62
C GLU A 427 -17.05 37.13 -18.63
N SER A 428 -17.07 36.70 -19.91
CA SER A 428 -16.55 37.38 -21.11
C SER A 428 -15.05 37.70 -21.14
N ASN A 429 -14.57 38.53 -20.21
CA ASN A 429 -13.19 39.03 -20.12
C ASN A 429 -12.78 39.26 -18.66
N ARG A 430 -13.54 38.68 -17.71
CA ARG A 430 -13.32 38.78 -16.27
C ARG A 430 -13.43 37.42 -15.61
N ALA A 431 -12.54 37.14 -14.68
CA ALA A 431 -12.75 36.11 -13.67
C ALA A 431 -13.11 36.80 -12.36
N TYR A 432 -14.12 36.29 -11.68
CA TYR A 432 -14.50 36.67 -10.32
C TYR A 432 -14.11 35.51 -9.43
N ILE A 433 -13.36 35.78 -8.36
CA ILE A 433 -12.79 34.77 -7.46
C ILE A 433 -13.32 35.01 -6.05
N LEU A 434 -13.95 34.01 -5.43
CA LEU A 434 -14.42 34.07 -4.05
C LEU A 434 -13.30 33.65 -3.10
N THR A 435 -12.98 34.53 -2.16
CA THR A 435 -11.98 34.34 -1.10
C THR A 435 -12.65 34.42 0.28
N LEU A 436 -11.95 34.00 1.35
CA LEU A 436 -12.46 33.99 2.74
C LEU A 436 -13.05 35.33 3.25
N THR A 437 -12.72 36.47 2.63
CA THR A 437 -13.18 37.81 3.06
C THR A 437 -13.70 38.71 1.94
N GLN A 438 -13.54 38.32 0.67
CA GLN A 438 -13.88 39.19 -0.47
C GLN A 438 -14.06 38.45 -1.79
N ILE A 439 -14.72 39.09 -2.75
CA ILE A 439 -14.68 38.71 -4.16
C ILE A 439 -13.61 39.56 -4.85
N ASP A 440 -12.65 38.92 -5.51
CA ASP A 440 -11.65 39.57 -6.35
C ASP A 440 -12.08 39.56 -7.81
N ILE A 441 -11.96 40.69 -8.50
CA ILE A 441 -12.31 40.82 -9.92
C ILE A 441 -11.02 40.95 -10.72
N LEU A 442 -10.72 39.93 -11.53
CA LEU A 442 -9.53 39.83 -12.37
C LEU A 442 -9.89 40.11 -13.83
N ASN A 443 -9.06 40.90 -14.52
CA ASN A 443 -9.12 41.06 -15.97
C ASN A 443 -8.37 39.91 -16.65
N ILE A 444 -9.08 39.14 -17.47
CA ILE A 444 -8.53 37.98 -18.20
C ILE A 444 -8.43 38.22 -19.72
N SER A 445 -8.74 39.44 -20.20
CA SER A 445 -8.70 39.82 -21.63
C SER A 445 -7.34 39.71 -22.31
N ASN A 446 -6.27 39.51 -21.53
CA ASN A 446 -5.01 38.96 -22.01
C ASN A 446 -4.63 37.77 -21.11
N PRO A 447 -4.77 36.51 -21.57
CA PRO A 447 -4.52 35.33 -20.74
C PRO A 447 -3.04 35.16 -20.35
N THR A 448 -2.12 35.94 -20.91
CA THR A 448 -0.70 35.97 -20.50
C THR A 448 -0.37 36.99 -19.41
N ASN A 449 -1.30 37.88 -19.06
CA ASN A 449 -1.10 38.95 -18.07
C ASN A 449 -2.42 39.28 -17.37
N ILE A 450 -2.76 38.49 -16.36
CA ILE A 450 -3.94 38.68 -15.52
C ILE A 450 -3.71 39.85 -14.56
N THR A 451 -4.71 40.70 -14.34
CA THR A 451 -4.61 41.84 -13.40
C THR A 451 -5.88 42.03 -12.59
N LYS A 452 -5.77 42.16 -11.27
CA LYS A 452 -6.89 42.59 -10.41
C LYS A 452 -7.34 44.02 -10.78
N ILE A 453 -8.64 44.18 -11.04
CA ILE A 453 -9.30 45.41 -11.48
C ILE A 453 -10.42 45.88 -10.54
N GLY A 454 -10.78 45.07 -9.54
CA GLY A 454 -11.77 45.40 -8.52
C GLY A 454 -11.74 44.40 -7.36
N GLU A 455 -12.37 44.77 -6.26
CA GLU A 455 -12.61 43.89 -5.10
C GLU A 455 -13.90 44.25 -4.37
N VAL A 456 -14.50 43.27 -3.70
CA VAL A 456 -15.78 43.41 -3.00
C VAL A 456 -15.67 42.74 -1.64
N ASN A 457 -15.64 43.51 -0.55
CA ASN A 457 -15.59 42.95 0.80
C ASN A 457 -16.96 42.32 1.15
N VAL A 458 -16.96 41.05 1.55
CA VAL A 458 -18.16 40.28 1.93
C VAL A 458 -17.92 39.68 3.31
N TYR A 459 -18.93 39.67 4.19
CA TYR A 459 -18.77 39.09 5.52
C TYR A 459 -19.11 37.59 5.50
N ASN A 460 -18.09 36.76 5.76
CA ASN A 460 -18.18 35.29 5.75
C ASN A 460 -18.81 34.76 4.43
N PRO A 461 -18.26 35.10 3.25
CA PRO A 461 -18.73 34.55 1.98
C PRO A 461 -18.62 33.02 1.97
N ASN A 462 -19.47 32.39 1.15
CA ASN A 462 -19.55 30.94 1.03
C ASN A 462 -19.67 30.51 -0.44
N ILE A 463 -20.54 31.16 -1.22
CA ILE A 463 -20.71 30.87 -2.65
C ILE A 463 -21.28 32.09 -3.42
N MET A 464 -20.98 32.22 -4.71
CA MET A 464 -21.43 33.31 -5.58
C MET A 464 -21.98 32.85 -6.94
N LYS A 465 -22.74 33.74 -7.60
CA LYS A 465 -23.07 33.63 -9.03
C LYS A 465 -22.88 34.98 -9.71
N VAL A 466 -22.32 34.96 -10.91
CA VAL A 466 -22.10 36.15 -11.75
C VAL A 466 -23.07 36.10 -12.93
N LYS A 467 -23.75 37.22 -13.21
CA LYS A 467 -24.62 37.34 -14.40
C LYS A 467 -24.86 38.78 -14.86
N ASN A 468 -24.51 39.07 -16.12
CA ASN A 468 -24.63 40.37 -16.78
C ASN A 468 -23.97 41.53 -16.00
N GLY A 469 -22.79 41.32 -15.41
CA GLY A 469 -22.14 42.32 -14.55
C GLY A 469 -22.85 42.58 -13.22
N LEU A 470 -23.73 41.67 -12.79
CA LEU A 470 -24.18 41.55 -11.40
C LEU A 470 -23.46 40.37 -10.74
N VAL A 471 -23.22 40.47 -9.43
CA VAL A 471 -22.69 39.35 -8.63
C VAL A 471 -23.59 39.17 -7.40
N ALA A 472 -24.29 38.04 -7.36
CA ALA A 472 -24.99 37.59 -6.17
C ALA A 472 -24.02 36.76 -5.32
N VAL A 473 -23.93 37.02 -4.03
CA VAL A 473 -23.05 36.27 -3.12
C VAL A 473 -23.76 36.00 -1.81
N MET A 474 -23.69 34.74 -1.38
CA MET A 474 -24.22 34.28 -0.11
C MET A 474 -23.09 34.27 0.93
N GLY A 475 -23.29 34.98 2.04
CA GLY A 475 -22.42 34.93 3.21
C GLY A 475 -23.22 34.62 4.47
N ASN A 476 -23.26 35.54 5.43
CA ASN A 476 -24.32 35.54 6.45
C ASN A 476 -25.71 35.83 5.84
N ASP A 477 -25.76 36.72 4.86
CA ASP A 477 -26.96 37.15 4.14
C ASP A 477 -26.70 37.11 2.63
N LEU A 478 -27.75 37.13 1.80
CA LEU A 478 -27.62 37.25 0.35
C LEU A 478 -27.40 38.71 -0.04
N ASN A 479 -26.28 39.01 -0.70
CA ASN A 479 -25.91 40.35 -1.15
C ASN A 479 -25.86 40.39 -2.68
N LEU A 480 -26.39 41.46 -3.31
CA LEU A 480 -26.33 41.65 -4.76
C LEU A 480 -25.52 42.91 -5.11
N PHE A 481 -24.41 42.72 -5.81
CA PHE A 481 -23.51 43.79 -6.25
C PHE A 481 -23.63 44.05 -7.75
N ASN A 482 -23.42 45.29 -8.17
CA ASN A 482 -23.20 45.67 -9.56
C ASN A 482 -21.71 45.89 -9.80
N THR A 483 -21.12 45.06 -10.67
CA THR A 483 -19.70 45.07 -11.04
C THR A 483 -19.49 45.54 -12.49
N THR A 484 -20.52 46.06 -13.18
CA THR A 484 -20.43 46.58 -14.56
C THR A 484 -19.20 47.49 -14.74
N ASP A 485 -18.98 48.38 -13.78
CA ASP A 485 -17.73 49.12 -13.59
C ASP A 485 -16.95 48.50 -12.40
N PRO A 486 -15.85 47.76 -12.65
CA PRO A 486 -15.14 47.01 -11.61
C PRO A 486 -14.27 47.92 -10.72
N GLU A 487 -13.89 49.12 -11.19
CA GLU A 487 -13.21 50.13 -10.37
C GLU A 487 -14.19 50.85 -9.41
N ALA A 488 -15.51 50.66 -9.60
CA ALA A 488 -16.57 51.37 -8.90
C ALA A 488 -17.76 50.46 -8.50
N VAL A 489 -17.48 49.25 -8.01
CA VAL A 489 -18.50 48.29 -7.58
C VAL A 489 -19.45 48.88 -6.53
N THR A 490 -20.76 48.63 -6.68
CA THR A 490 -21.79 49.06 -5.72
C THR A 490 -22.65 47.90 -5.25
N LEU A 491 -22.82 47.75 -3.93
CA LEU A 491 -23.94 46.98 -3.36
C LEU A 491 -25.25 47.62 -3.81
N LEU A 492 -26.15 46.83 -4.39
CA LEU A 492 -27.48 47.28 -4.81
C LEU A 492 -28.51 47.06 -3.70
N ASP A 493 -28.51 45.85 -3.12
CA ASP A 493 -29.37 45.48 -1.99
C ASP A 493 -28.86 44.21 -1.28
N GLN A 494 -29.42 43.93 -0.10
CA GLN A 494 -29.10 42.80 0.78
C GLN A 494 -30.40 42.21 1.35
N VAL A 495 -30.53 40.88 1.44
CA VAL A 495 -31.71 40.21 2.00
C VAL A 495 -31.34 39.11 2.99
N ASP A 496 -31.90 39.20 4.20
CA ASP A 496 -31.89 38.15 5.21
C ASP A 496 -32.52 36.85 4.63
N VAL A 497 -31.77 35.75 4.65
CA VAL A 497 -32.27 34.40 4.31
C VAL A 497 -32.15 33.47 5.53
N PRO A 498 -32.84 32.31 5.56
CA PRO A 498 -32.74 31.37 6.68
C PRO A 498 -31.30 30.89 6.94
N SER A 499 -30.95 30.69 8.21
CA SER A 499 -29.60 30.26 8.58
C SER A 499 -29.35 28.79 8.19
N GLY A 500 -28.52 28.57 7.18
CA GLY A 500 -28.08 27.26 6.71
C GLY A 500 -26.69 27.32 6.07
N TYR A 501 -26.08 26.15 5.83
CA TYR A 501 -24.88 26.05 5.00
C TYR A 501 -25.31 25.92 3.54
N TYR A 502 -25.09 26.98 2.76
CA TYR A 502 -25.51 27.06 1.36
C TYR A 502 -24.53 26.31 0.46
N ILE A 503 -25.02 25.54 -0.51
CA ILE A 503 -24.21 24.65 -1.35
C ILE A 503 -24.30 24.99 -2.84
N ALA A 504 -25.36 25.65 -3.29
CA ALA A 504 -25.43 26.22 -4.63
C ALA A 504 -26.24 27.52 -4.69
N ILE A 505 -25.95 28.30 -5.73
CA ILE A 505 -26.61 29.56 -6.08
C ILE A 505 -26.74 29.64 -7.60
N GLU A 506 -27.89 30.06 -8.11
CA GLU A 506 -28.11 30.28 -9.54
C GLU A 506 -28.95 31.53 -9.82
N MET A 507 -28.69 32.20 -10.93
CA MET A 507 -29.40 33.40 -11.37
C MET A 507 -30.15 33.12 -12.67
N THR A 508 -31.48 33.14 -12.61
CA THR A 508 -32.35 33.15 -13.81
C THR A 508 -32.31 34.54 -14.46
N ASN A 509 -33.41 35.07 -15.01
CA ASN A 509 -33.45 36.47 -15.47
C ASN A 509 -34.13 37.41 -14.48
N GLU A 510 -34.90 36.86 -13.52
CA GLU A 510 -35.73 37.62 -12.57
C GLU A 510 -35.66 37.05 -11.13
N THR A 511 -35.15 35.81 -10.95
CA THR A 511 -35.06 35.10 -9.67
C THR A 511 -33.65 34.58 -9.41
N ILE A 512 -33.13 34.80 -8.20
CA ILE A 512 -31.96 34.10 -7.63
C ILE A 512 -32.49 32.86 -6.89
N ILE A 513 -31.84 31.71 -7.08
CA ILE A 513 -32.18 30.44 -6.45
C ILE A 513 -31.00 30.05 -5.54
N LEU A 514 -31.31 29.64 -4.30
CA LEU A 514 -30.33 29.11 -3.35
C LEU A 514 -30.75 27.71 -2.90
N SER A 515 -29.81 26.78 -2.79
CA SER A 515 -29.98 25.49 -2.10
C SER A 515 -29.02 25.39 -0.91
N ASN A 516 -29.46 24.75 0.17
CA ASN A 516 -28.64 24.48 1.34
C ASN A 516 -28.50 22.98 1.63
N TYR A 517 -27.56 22.63 2.51
CA TYR A 517 -27.19 21.25 2.88
C TYR A 517 -28.35 20.36 3.37
N ARG A 518 -29.53 20.92 3.67
CA ARG A 518 -30.74 20.15 4.06
C ARG A 518 -31.75 19.97 2.92
N GLY A 519 -31.35 20.29 1.69
CA GLY A 519 -32.25 20.35 0.53
C GLY A 519 -33.27 21.50 0.59
N GLU A 520 -33.15 22.46 1.52
CA GLU A 520 -34.04 23.63 1.53
C GLU A 520 -33.73 24.53 0.32
N ILE A 521 -34.73 24.81 -0.53
CA ILE A 521 -34.58 25.65 -1.73
C ILE A 521 -35.29 27.00 -1.53
N HIS A 522 -34.56 28.11 -1.72
CA HIS A 522 -35.08 29.46 -1.56
C HIS A 522 -35.11 30.20 -2.89
N LEU A 523 -36.20 30.93 -3.17
CA LEU A 523 -36.38 31.76 -4.35
C LEU A 523 -36.42 33.23 -3.95
N ILE A 524 -35.56 34.07 -4.54
CA ILE A 524 -35.45 35.50 -4.28
C ILE A 524 -35.71 36.28 -5.58
N ASP A 525 -36.72 37.13 -5.60
CA ASP A 525 -37.00 38.06 -6.71
C ASP A 525 -35.91 39.13 -6.75
N TYR A 526 -35.27 39.29 -7.92
CA TYR A 526 -34.33 40.36 -8.22
C TYR A 526 -34.71 41.15 -9.49
N SER A 527 -35.94 40.99 -10.00
CA SER A 527 -36.49 41.74 -11.15
C SER A 527 -36.39 43.27 -11.00
N ASN A 528 -36.33 43.75 -9.75
CA ASN A 528 -35.68 45.01 -9.39
C ASN A 528 -34.41 44.72 -8.56
N PRO A 529 -33.21 44.84 -9.13
CA PRO A 529 -31.95 44.57 -8.42
C PRO A 529 -31.67 45.47 -7.20
N ASN A 530 -32.46 46.52 -6.97
CA ASN A 530 -32.35 47.44 -5.82
C ASN A 530 -33.44 47.19 -4.75
N ASN A 531 -34.11 46.03 -4.80
CA ASN A 531 -35.14 45.59 -3.86
C ASN A 531 -35.30 44.05 -3.98
N LEU A 532 -34.42 43.29 -3.34
CA LEU A 532 -34.49 41.84 -3.26
C LEU A 532 -35.69 41.41 -2.40
N LEU A 533 -36.38 40.33 -2.79
CA LEU A 533 -37.50 39.78 -2.01
C LEU A 533 -37.47 38.25 -1.99
N LEU A 534 -37.28 37.66 -0.80
CA LEU A 534 -37.49 36.22 -0.58
C LEU A 534 -38.96 35.86 -0.85
N ILE A 535 -39.22 35.20 -1.97
CA ILE A 535 -40.56 34.85 -2.47
C ILE A 535 -41.10 33.61 -1.74
N LYS A 536 -40.24 32.58 -1.62
CA LYS A 536 -40.63 31.22 -1.22
C LYS A 536 -39.40 30.47 -0.67
N THR A 537 -39.58 29.73 0.42
CA THR A 537 -38.75 28.57 0.76
C THR A 537 -39.53 27.30 0.42
N VAL A 538 -38.85 26.27 -0.07
CA VAL A 538 -39.34 24.90 -0.21
C VAL A 538 -38.49 24.01 0.67
N GLU A 539 -39.13 23.41 1.67
CA GLU A 539 -38.59 22.33 2.46
C GLU A 539 -38.90 21.01 1.74
N ILE A 540 -37.96 20.08 1.75
CA ILE A 540 -38.14 18.69 1.26
C ILE A 540 -38.53 17.86 2.50
N GLU A 541 -39.51 16.94 2.38
CA GLU A 541 -40.23 16.41 3.56
C GLU A 541 -39.43 15.39 4.42
N GLU A 542 -38.20 15.04 4.03
CA GLU A 542 -37.30 14.12 4.75
C GLU A 542 -35.87 14.71 4.84
N TYR A 543 -35.01 14.18 5.72
CA TYR A 543 -33.67 14.72 6.00
C TYR A 543 -32.68 14.42 4.86
N TYR A 544 -32.80 15.13 3.75
CA TYR A 544 -31.91 15.01 2.61
C TYR A 544 -30.65 15.87 2.83
N ASN A 545 -29.54 15.23 3.23
CA ASN A 545 -28.22 15.84 3.23
C ASN A 545 -27.80 16.06 1.76
N ALA A 546 -27.73 17.32 1.34
CA ALA A 546 -27.37 17.67 -0.03
C ALA A 546 -25.89 18.05 -0.11
N GLU A 547 -25.09 17.30 -0.88
CA GLU A 547 -23.65 17.56 -1.05
C GLU A 547 -23.36 18.48 -2.25
N SER A 548 -23.76 18.04 -3.45
CA SER A 548 -23.60 18.81 -4.70
C SER A 548 -24.94 19.01 -5.40
N THR A 549 -25.05 20.08 -6.19
CA THR A 549 -26.30 20.37 -6.93
C THR A 549 -26.03 21.02 -8.27
N PHE A 550 -26.77 20.62 -9.31
CA PHE A 550 -26.61 21.13 -10.67
C PHE A 550 -27.92 21.71 -11.25
N PHE A 551 -27.81 22.80 -12.01
CA PHE A 551 -28.94 23.49 -12.64
C PHE A 551 -28.94 23.25 -14.15
N TYR A 552 -29.97 22.57 -14.68
CA TYR A 552 -30.13 22.33 -16.12
C TYR A 552 -31.54 22.74 -16.59
N GLU A 553 -31.61 23.62 -17.57
CA GLU A 553 -32.81 24.33 -18.05
C GLU A 553 -33.72 24.91 -16.95
N ASN A 554 -34.68 24.11 -16.46
CA ASN A 554 -35.71 24.44 -15.48
C ASN A 554 -35.75 23.40 -14.35
N TYR A 555 -34.68 22.63 -14.17
CA TYR A 555 -34.54 21.58 -13.17
C TYR A 555 -33.30 21.83 -12.30
N LEU A 556 -33.40 21.44 -11.04
CA LEU A 556 -32.32 21.35 -10.08
C LEU A 556 -32.14 19.89 -9.70
N PHE A 557 -30.94 19.37 -9.88
CA PHE A 557 -30.50 18.06 -9.43
C PHE A 557 -29.78 18.26 -8.10
N LEU A 558 -30.14 17.48 -7.07
CA LEU A 558 -29.47 17.44 -5.77
C LEU A 558 -28.88 16.03 -5.58
N THR A 559 -27.71 15.91 -4.92
CA THR A 559 -27.05 14.63 -4.59
C THR A 559 -26.96 14.43 -3.07
N SER A 560 -26.83 13.18 -2.62
CA SER A 560 -26.60 12.85 -1.19
C SER A 560 -25.29 12.08 -0.96
N ASP A 561 -24.70 12.33 0.22
CA ASP A 561 -23.55 11.68 0.84
C ASP A 561 -23.79 10.18 1.18
N TYR A 562 -24.90 9.87 1.84
CA TYR A 562 -25.11 8.55 2.44
C TYR A 562 -26.02 7.62 1.63
N GLU A 563 -27.02 8.14 0.92
CA GLU A 563 -28.12 7.32 0.39
C GLU A 563 -27.98 6.98 -1.10
N GLN A 564 -26.94 7.45 -1.81
CA GLN A 564 -26.74 7.22 -3.27
C GLN A 564 -27.93 7.67 -4.15
N GLU A 565 -28.66 8.67 -3.65
CA GLU A 565 -29.83 9.25 -4.30
C GLU A 565 -29.48 10.50 -5.10
N ILE A 566 -30.15 10.67 -6.25
CA ILE A 566 -30.22 11.95 -6.97
C ILE A 566 -31.68 12.39 -7.08
N LEU A 567 -31.92 13.63 -6.65
CA LEU A 567 -33.25 14.18 -6.41
C LEU A 567 -33.51 15.35 -7.37
N VAL A 568 -34.42 15.16 -8.35
CA VAL A 568 -34.69 16.16 -9.40
C VAL A 568 -35.94 16.99 -9.08
N VAL A 569 -35.77 18.31 -8.96
CA VAL A 569 -36.83 19.28 -8.65
C VAL A 569 -37.09 20.17 -9.86
N ASN A 570 -38.34 20.30 -10.30
CA ASN A 570 -38.71 21.26 -11.35
C ASN A 570 -38.90 22.67 -10.75
N LEU A 571 -38.13 23.63 -11.23
CA LEU A 571 -38.06 24.99 -10.71
C LEU A 571 -39.24 25.89 -11.14
N THR A 572 -39.99 25.49 -12.17
CA THR A 572 -41.21 26.21 -12.61
C THR A 572 -42.43 25.84 -11.78
N THR A 573 -42.61 24.55 -11.46
CA THR A 573 -43.71 24.09 -10.59
C THR A 573 -43.33 24.19 -9.11
N MET A 574 -42.03 24.18 -8.79
CA MET A 574 -41.46 23.93 -7.46
C MET A 574 -42.06 22.66 -6.85
N GLN A 575 -42.07 21.59 -7.65
CA GLN A 575 -42.48 20.25 -7.28
C GLN A 575 -41.41 19.24 -7.70
N PHE A 576 -41.45 18.09 -7.05
CA PHE A 576 -40.60 16.97 -7.37
C PHE A 576 -40.88 16.42 -8.77
N ALA A 577 -39.81 16.10 -9.52
CA ALA A 577 -39.88 15.68 -10.92
C ALA A 577 -39.45 14.21 -11.12
N SER A 578 -38.34 13.78 -10.52
CA SER A 578 -37.86 12.39 -10.60
C SER A 578 -36.89 12.03 -9.48
N TYR A 579 -36.92 10.76 -9.07
CA TYR A 579 -36.07 10.13 -8.06
C TYR A 579 -35.28 9.01 -8.73
N PHE A 580 -33.99 8.89 -8.42
CA PHE A 580 -33.25 7.67 -8.73
C PHE A 580 -32.19 7.37 -7.67
N TYR A 581 -32.03 6.08 -7.42
CA TYR A 581 -31.11 5.47 -6.47
C TYR A 581 -30.14 4.60 -7.28
N LEU A 582 -28.83 4.85 -7.17
CA LEU A 582 -27.82 4.18 -8.00
C LEU A 582 -27.24 2.97 -7.27
N SER A 583 -27.97 1.85 -7.33
CA SER A 583 -27.61 0.62 -6.60
C SER A 583 -26.35 -0.05 -7.16
N GLY A 584 -25.35 -0.26 -6.31
CA GLY A 584 -24.15 -1.05 -6.62
C GLY A 584 -22.89 -0.56 -5.91
N PHE A 585 -22.90 0.69 -5.44
CA PHE A 585 -21.72 1.42 -4.98
C PHE A 585 -21.69 1.59 -3.45
N TYR A 586 -20.63 2.23 -2.95
CA TYR A 586 -20.54 2.79 -1.60
C TYR A 586 -20.03 4.24 -1.68
N GLY A 587 -20.32 5.06 -0.66
CA GLY A 587 -20.01 6.50 -0.67
C GLY A 587 -20.95 7.34 -1.55
N GLY A 588 -20.75 8.67 -1.52
CA GLY A 588 -21.60 9.64 -2.19
C GLY A 588 -21.09 10.10 -3.57
N PHE A 589 -21.74 11.12 -4.12
CA PHE A 589 -21.35 11.79 -5.36
C PHE A 589 -20.56 13.07 -5.07
N MET A 590 -19.54 13.36 -5.88
CA MET A 590 -18.64 14.52 -5.69
C MET A 590 -19.04 15.70 -6.57
N ASP A 591 -19.26 15.47 -7.87
CA ASP A 591 -19.65 16.51 -8.83
C ASP A 591 -20.54 15.96 -9.95
N ILE A 592 -21.30 16.86 -10.58
CA ILE A 592 -22.21 16.60 -11.69
C ILE A 592 -22.00 17.63 -12.79
N TYR A 593 -21.93 17.17 -14.05
CA TYR A 593 -22.04 18.04 -15.22
C TYR A 593 -23.07 17.51 -16.21
N ILE A 594 -23.71 18.39 -16.98
CA ILE A 594 -24.73 18.02 -17.98
C ILE A 594 -24.47 18.77 -19.30
N GLU A 595 -24.32 18.03 -20.40
CA GLU A 595 -24.18 18.53 -21.78
C GLU A 595 -24.99 17.62 -22.73
N ASP A 596 -25.73 18.21 -23.68
CA ASP A 596 -26.51 17.51 -24.74
C ASP A 596 -27.31 16.27 -24.27
N ASP A 597 -28.10 16.44 -23.20
CA ASP A 597 -28.93 15.39 -22.55
C ASP A 597 -28.14 14.17 -22.01
N LEU A 598 -26.82 14.30 -21.84
CA LEU A 598 -25.97 13.40 -21.06
C LEU A 598 -25.61 14.05 -19.71
N MET A 599 -25.64 13.25 -18.65
CA MET A 599 -25.26 13.62 -17.29
C MET A 599 -24.05 12.79 -16.85
N TYR A 600 -22.98 13.49 -16.48
CA TYR A 600 -21.70 12.93 -16.09
C TYR A 600 -21.54 13.07 -14.57
N LEU A 601 -21.23 11.98 -13.88
CA LEU A 601 -21.15 11.89 -12.42
C LEU A 601 -19.78 11.40 -11.95
N THR A 602 -19.24 11.99 -10.88
CA THR A 602 -18.10 11.44 -10.11
C THR A 602 -18.54 10.99 -8.72
N SER A 603 -17.87 9.99 -8.17
CA SER A 603 -18.12 9.46 -6.83
C SER A 603 -16.84 9.34 -6.00
N TRP A 604 -17.00 9.03 -4.71
CA TRP A 604 -15.89 8.70 -3.80
C TRP A 604 -15.10 7.41 -4.20
N HIS A 605 -15.55 6.66 -5.20
CA HIS A 605 -14.95 5.38 -5.62
C HIS A 605 -14.23 5.47 -6.99
N SER A 606 -13.69 6.64 -7.34
CA SER A 606 -12.86 6.85 -8.54
C SER A 606 -13.42 6.23 -9.83
N ALA A 607 -14.73 6.38 -10.05
CA ALA A 607 -15.42 5.98 -11.27
C ALA A 607 -16.17 7.19 -11.87
N LEU A 608 -16.17 7.28 -13.20
CA LEU A 608 -16.87 8.30 -13.96
C LEU A 608 -18.06 7.66 -14.69
N MET A 609 -19.28 7.99 -14.28
CA MET A 609 -20.50 7.40 -14.83
C MET A 609 -21.20 8.38 -15.78
N VAL A 610 -21.70 7.88 -16.91
CA VAL A 610 -22.39 8.67 -17.93
C VAL A 610 -23.81 8.15 -18.12
N TYR A 611 -24.81 9.00 -17.85
CA TYR A 611 -26.23 8.68 -17.94
C TYR A 611 -26.92 9.50 -19.03
N ASN A 612 -27.85 8.88 -19.78
CA ASN A 612 -28.76 9.62 -20.65
C ASN A 612 -29.98 10.11 -19.87
N ILE A 613 -30.25 11.41 -19.93
CA ILE A 613 -31.34 12.07 -19.19
C ILE A 613 -32.45 12.65 -20.08
N SER A 614 -32.46 12.32 -21.39
CA SER A 614 -33.44 12.82 -22.36
C SER A 614 -34.90 12.45 -22.04
N ASP A 615 -35.11 11.41 -21.21
CA ASP A 615 -36.36 11.19 -20.47
C ASP A 615 -36.05 11.08 -18.97
N LEU A 616 -36.33 12.15 -18.22
CA LEU A 616 -36.14 12.20 -16.76
C LEU A 616 -36.99 11.16 -15.99
N HIS A 617 -37.99 10.53 -16.63
CA HIS A 617 -38.76 9.42 -16.04
C HIS A 617 -38.16 8.03 -16.36
N ASN A 618 -37.15 7.95 -17.23
CA ASN A 618 -36.49 6.71 -17.64
C ASN A 618 -35.00 6.98 -17.98
N ILE A 619 -34.25 7.46 -16.98
CA ILE A 619 -32.81 7.69 -17.06
C ILE A 619 -32.10 6.34 -17.17
N ALA A 620 -31.06 6.26 -18.01
CA ALA A 620 -30.31 5.02 -18.25
C ALA A 620 -28.79 5.27 -18.27
N LEU A 621 -28.03 4.38 -17.63
CA LEU A 621 -26.56 4.34 -17.75
C LEU A 621 -26.20 4.06 -19.21
N GLN A 622 -25.30 4.85 -19.77
CA GLN A 622 -24.74 4.71 -21.13
C GLN A 622 -23.37 4.04 -21.08
N SER A 623 -22.53 4.49 -20.14
CA SER A 623 -21.14 4.06 -19.97
C SER A 623 -20.74 4.27 -18.51
N GLU A 624 -19.90 3.38 -18.02
CA GLU A 624 -19.21 3.47 -16.75
C GLU A 624 -17.72 3.37 -17.06
N ILE A 625 -16.98 4.43 -16.76
CA ILE A 625 -15.54 4.50 -16.99
C ILE A 625 -14.88 4.30 -15.62
N ASP A 626 -14.46 3.07 -15.38
CA ASP A 626 -13.65 2.71 -14.22
C ASP A 626 -12.26 3.35 -14.37
N LEU A 627 -11.81 4.07 -13.34
CA LEU A 627 -10.52 4.73 -13.31
C LEU A 627 -9.46 3.96 -12.47
N PHE A 628 -9.81 2.80 -11.89
CA PHE A 628 -8.88 1.99 -11.07
C PHE A 628 -7.71 1.37 -11.87
N SER A 629 -7.80 1.29 -13.21
CA SER A 629 -6.67 0.90 -14.08
C SER A 629 -5.49 1.88 -14.04
N GLN A 630 -5.68 3.08 -13.47
CA GLN A 630 -4.66 4.12 -13.30
C GLN A 630 -4.20 4.17 -11.82
N PRO A 631 -2.98 3.70 -11.47
CA PRO A 631 -2.57 3.42 -10.08
C PRO A 631 -2.22 4.67 -9.22
N ALA A 632 -2.90 5.79 -9.46
CA ALA A 632 -2.66 7.07 -8.78
C ALA A 632 -3.90 7.98 -8.66
N LEU A 633 -5.11 7.47 -8.93
CA LEU A 633 -6.33 8.31 -8.91
C LEU A 633 -6.95 8.47 -7.52
N GLU A 634 -6.37 9.43 -6.78
CA GLU A 634 -7.10 10.21 -5.78
C GLU A 634 -8.43 10.73 -6.35
N ILE A 635 -9.43 10.88 -5.48
CA ILE A 635 -10.84 11.12 -5.84
C ILE A 635 -11.00 12.28 -6.84
N GLY A 636 -11.76 12.03 -7.92
CA GLY A 636 -12.18 13.06 -8.87
C GLY A 636 -13.15 14.03 -8.20
N THR A 637 -12.73 15.28 -8.01
CA THR A 637 -13.49 16.29 -7.23
C THR A 637 -14.32 17.23 -8.09
N ARG A 638 -13.87 17.54 -9.31
CA ARG A 638 -14.55 18.46 -10.23
C ARG A 638 -14.46 17.95 -11.65
N LEU A 639 -15.53 18.12 -12.43
CA LEU A 639 -15.55 17.72 -13.83
C LEU A 639 -16.23 18.76 -14.73
N HIS A 640 -15.70 18.89 -15.94
CA HIS A 640 -16.23 19.77 -16.98
C HIS A 640 -16.21 19.03 -18.31
N VAL A 641 -17.30 19.07 -19.07
CA VAL A 641 -17.36 18.43 -20.40
C VAL A 641 -17.58 19.47 -21.47
N GLN A 642 -16.86 19.33 -22.59
CA GLN A 642 -17.11 20.10 -23.79
C GLN A 642 -16.68 19.34 -25.04
N ASN A 643 -17.51 19.35 -26.09
CA ASN A 643 -17.21 18.70 -27.38
C ASN A 643 -16.80 17.22 -27.24
N ASN A 644 -17.52 16.45 -26.41
CA ASN A 644 -17.20 15.04 -26.08
C ASN A 644 -15.81 14.82 -25.45
N THR A 645 -15.19 15.87 -24.90
CA THR A 645 -13.95 15.81 -24.13
C THR A 645 -14.26 16.09 -22.66
N ILE A 646 -13.86 15.20 -21.76
CA ILE A 646 -14.12 15.30 -20.32
C ILE A 646 -12.83 15.73 -19.61
N PHE A 647 -12.90 16.87 -18.94
CA PHE A 647 -11.83 17.44 -18.12
C PHE A 647 -12.11 17.09 -16.65
N LEU A 648 -11.24 16.29 -16.03
CA LEU A 648 -11.41 15.79 -14.65
C LEU A 648 -10.28 16.33 -13.76
N LEU A 649 -10.64 16.91 -12.61
CA LEU A 649 -9.72 17.47 -11.63
C LEU A 649 -9.81 16.69 -10.30
N ASN A 650 -8.69 16.21 -9.78
CA ASN A 650 -8.65 15.43 -8.52
C ASN A 650 -8.29 16.27 -7.28
N GLU A 651 -8.25 15.65 -6.09
CA GLU A 651 -7.89 16.35 -4.83
C GLU A 651 -6.50 17.01 -4.86
N ALA A 652 -5.47 16.35 -5.41
CA ALA A 652 -4.16 16.95 -5.68
C ALA A 652 -4.14 18.07 -6.73
N GLY A 653 -5.26 18.38 -7.40
CA GLY A 653 -5.32 19.40 -8.46
C GLY A 653 -4.60 18.99 -9.75
N ALA A 654 -4.44 17.69 -10.00
CA ALA A 654 -4.03 17.18 -11.30
C ALA A 654 -5.22 17.19 -12.27
N LEU A 655 -5.01 17.70 -13.48
CA LEU A 655 -6.02 17.78 -14.54
C LEU A 655 -5.80 16.64 -15.54
N GLN A 656 -6.82 15.82 -15.72
CA GLN A 656 -6.87 14.72 -16.69
C GLN A 656 -7.85 15.06 -17.83
N ILE A 657 -7.61 14.46 -18.99
CA ILE A 657 -8.49 14.53 -20.15
C ILE A 657 -8.89 13.11 -20.56
N ILE A 658 -10.18 12.84 -20.56
CA ILE A 658 -10.78 11.61 -21.09
C ILE A 658 -11.53 11.98 -22.37
N GLY A 659 -11.15 11.35 -23.47
CA GLY A 659 -11.85 11.47 -24.75
C GLY A 659 -12.65 10.22 -25.06
N LEU A 660 -13.57 10.31 -26.01
CA LEU A 660 -14.18 9.12 -26.60
C LEU A 660 -13.17 8.32 -27.41
N ASP A 661 -13.44 7.03 -27.53
CA ASP A 661 -12.90 6.08 -28.49
C ASP A 661 -14.08 5.73 -29.44
N SER A 662 -13.84 5.77 -30.76
CA SER A 662 -14.90 5.73 -31.78
C SER A 662 -15.13 4.37 -32.44
N ASP A 663 -14.15 3.47 -32.42
CA ASP A 663 -14.23 2.13 -33.04
C ASP A 663 -13.94 0.99 -32.06
N ASN A 664 -13.45 1.30 -30.87
CA ASN A 664 -13.31 0.50 -29.66
C ASN A 664 -12.09 -0.43 -29.76
N ASP A 665 -10.93 0.20 -29.94
CA ASP A 665 -9.58 -0.38 -30.01
C ASP A 665 -8.69 0.00 -28.80
N TYR A 666 -9.22 0.81 -27.87
CA TYR A 666 -8.57 1.40 -26.70
C TYR A 666 -7.68 2.64 -26.95
N LEU A 667 -7.64 3.18 -28.17
CA LEU A 667 -7.01 4.46 -28.50
C LEU A 667 -8.06 5.57 -28.60
N ALA A 668 -8.04 6.53 -27.66
CA ALA A 668 -9.01 7.63 -27.68
C ALA A 668 -8.79 8.56 -28.89
N ASN A 669 -9.87 9.09 -29.47
CA ASN A 669 -9.90 9.94 -30.68
C ASN A 669 -8.88 11.09 -30.74
N TYR A 670 -8.50 11.64 -29.59
CA TYR A 670 -7.55 12.75 -29.51
C TYR A 670 -6.08 12.28 -29.45
N LEU A 671 -5.83 11.02 -29.08
CA LEU A 671 -4.54 10.35 -29.18
C LEU A 671 -4.28 9.92 -30.63
N GLU A 672 -5.32 9.49 -31.35
CA GLU A 672 -5.20 9.15 -32.77
C GLU A 672 -4.66 10.32 -33.63
N GLU A 673 -5.09 11.56 -33.33
CA GLU A 673 -4.53 12.76 -33.97
C GLU A 673 -3.03 13.01 -33.65
N ILE A 674 -2.48 12.37 -32.60
CA ILE A 674 -1.06 12.42 -32.20
C ILE A 674 -0.26 11.32 -32.91
N TYR A 675 -0.76 10.08 -32.88
CA TYR A 675 -0.12 8.91 -33.50
C TYR A 675 -0.33 8.84 -35.02
N PHE A 676 -1.17 9.72 -35.57
CA PHE A 676 -1.55 9.82 -36.98
C PHE A 676 -2.34 8.61 -37.52
N THR A 677 -2.99 7.89 -36.61
CA THR A 677 -3.93 6.80 -36.87
C THR A 677 -5.32 7.34 -37.29
N THR A 678 -6.31 6.46 -37.52
CA THR A 678 -7.52 6.81 -38.29
C THR A 678 -8.84 6.60 -37.53
N THR A 679 -9.38 7.67 -36.94
CA THR A 679 -10.60 7.70 -36.09
C THR A 679 -11.82 6.96 -36.65
N GLY A 680 -11.92 5.64 -36.45
CA GLY A 680 -12.88 4.76 -37.13
C GLY A 680 -12.28 3.52 -37.83
N LEU A 681 -10.98 3.27 -37.73
CA LEU A 681 -10.25 2.05 -38.10
C LEU A 681 -9.30 1.66 -36.95
N ARG A 682 -9.68 0.63 -36.19
CA ARG A 682 -8.94 0.01 -35.07
C ARG A 682 -7.53 -0.54 -35.38
N ASP A 683 -7.12 -0.41 -36.62
CA ASP A 683 -6.02 -1.12 -37.30
C ASP A 683 -5.70 -0.26 -38.53
N SER A 684 -4.79 0.70 -38.32
CA SER A 684 -4.51 1.78 -39.26
C SER A 684 -3.67 1.34 -40.47
N ASP A 685 -2.91 0.26 -40.36
CA ASP A 685 -1.95 -0.16 -41.39
C ASP A 685 -2.21 -1.57 -41.99
N ASN A 686 -3.03 -2.37 -41.30
CA ASN A 686 -3.61 -3.66 -41.70
C ASN A 686 -2.69 -4.87 -41.51
N ASP A 687 -1.97 -4.91 -40.37
CA ASP A 687 -1.12 -6.02 -39.93
C ASP A 687 -1.80 -7.07 -39.02
N LEU A 688 -2.96 -6.72 -38.44
CA LEU A 688 -3.86 -7.48 -37.53
C LEU A 688 -3.67 -7.27 -36.01
N ILE A 689 -2.75 -6.43 -35.56
CA ILE A 689 -2.75 -5.86 -34.20
C ILE A 689 -3.75 -4.67 -34.15
N LEU A 690 -3.92 -4.00 -33.00
CA LEU A 690 -4.79 -2.84 -32.84
C LEU A 690 -4.00 -1.61 -32.39
N ASP A 691 -4.29 -0.44 -32.97
CA ASP A 691 -3.53 0.80 -32.73
C ASP A 691 -3.40 1.13 -31.22
N GLY A 692 -4.47 0.92 -30.45
CA GLY A 692 -4.47 1.11 -28.98
C GLY A 692 -3.65 0.10 -28.17
N TYR A 693 -3.44 -1.12 -28.67
CA TYR A 693 -2.54 -2.13 -28.07
C TYR A 693 -1.09 -1.79 -28.39
N GLU A 694 -0.80 -1.41 -29.64
CA GLU A 694 0.54 -1.02 -30.08
C GLU A 694 1.05 0.22 -29.33
N VAL A 695 0.22 1.26 -29.22
CA VAL A 695 0.53 2.46 -28.44
C VAL A 695 0.69 2.17 -26.94
N HIS A 696 0.04 1.12 -26.42
CA HIS A 696 0.21 0.70 -25.01
C HIS A 696 1.58 0.07 -24.75
N TYR A 697 2.04 -0.82 -25.65
CA TYR A 697 3.29 -1.57 -25.48
C TYR A 697 4.51 -0.91 -26.14
N GLY A 698 4.32 0.10 -27.00
CA GLY A 698 5.40 0.85 -27.64
C GLY A 698 5.79 0.35 -29.04
N LEU A 699 4.89 -0.38 -29.70
CA LEU A 699 4.97 -0.72 -31.13
C LEU A 699 4.55 0.50 -31.99
N ASP A 700 4.72 0.44 -33.31
CA ASP A 700 4.44 1.57 -34.22
C ASP A 700 3.21 1.29 -35.11
N PRO A 701 2.01 1.85 -34.83
CA PRO A 701 0.72 1.56 -35.49
C PRO A 701 0.59 2.06 -36.95
N LEU A 702 1.73 2.17 -37.62
CA LEU A 702 1.94 2.56 -39.00
C LEU A 702 3.04 1.70 -39.68
N ASN A 703 3.50 0.61 -39.04
CA ASN A 703 4.68 -0.20 -39.38
C ASN A 703 4.47 -1.75 -39.36
N ILE A 704 3.60 -2.27 -40.24
CA ILE A 704 3.25 -3.66 -40.64
C ILE A 704 4.38 -4.72 -40.76
N SER A 705 5.64 -4.37 -40.46
CA SER A 705 6.73 -5.30 -40.22
C SER A 705 6.83 -5.75 -38.76
N ASP A 706 6.54 -4.89 -37.77
CA ASP A 706 6.84 -5.21 -36.36
C ASP A 706 5.86 -6.21 -35.72
N ALA A 707 4.62 -6.34 -36.21
CA ALA A 707 3.80 -7.54 -35.95
C ALA A 707 4.49 -8.89 -36.27
N SER A 708 5.54 -8.88 -37.10
CA SER A 708 6.36 -10.07 -37.42
C SER A 708 7.78 -10.04 -36.86
N ASP A 709 8.10 -9.03 -36.06
CA ASP A 709 9.29 -9.01 -35.21
C ASP A 709 8.97 -9.63 -33.83
N ASP A 710 10.05 -9.98 -33.13
CA ASP A 710 10.11 -10.61 -31.81
C ASP A 710 10.77 -9.58 -30.89
N PHE A 711 9.97 -8.78 -30.18
CA PHE A 711 10.42 -7.52 -29.58
C PHE A 711 11.29 -7.75 -28.33
N ASP A 712 10.92 -8.71 -27.49
CA ASP A 712 11.63 -9.01 -26.25
C ASP A 712 12.65 -10.16 -26.38
N ASN A 713 12.56 -10.96 -27.45
CA ASN A 713 13.39 -12.12 -27.80
C ASN A 713 13.06 -13.40 -27.00
N ASP A 714 11.77 -13.70 -26.76
CA ASP A 714 11.27 -14.98 -26.20
C ASP A 714 11.05 -16.09 -27.26
N ASN A 715 10.99 -15.76 -28.56
CA ASN A 715 10.67 -16.58 -29.75
C ASN A 715 9.19 -16.60 -30.22
N LEU A 716 8.26 -15.87 -29.58
CA LEU A 716 6.98 -15.48 -30.18
C LEU A 716 7.17 -14.28 -31.12
N THR A 717 6.08 -13.85 -31.77
CA THR A 717 6.01 -12.57 -32.48
C THR A 717 4.94 -11.70 -31.86
N ASN A 718 5.09 -10.38 -31.97
CA ASN A 718 4.15 -9.41 -31.37
C ASN A 718 2.68 -9.68 -31.74
N LEU A 719 2.41 -10.22 -32.94
CA LEU A 719 1.07 -10.63 -33.38
C LEU A 719 0.60 -11.96 -32.77
N GLU A 720 1.50 -12.91 -32.52
CA GLU A 720 1.17 -14.15 -31.81
C GLU A 720 0.82 -13.85 -30.35
N GLU A 721 1.58 -12.98 -29.68
CA GLU A 721 1.31 -12.51 -28.31
C GLU A 721 -0.01 -11.73 -28.21
N PHE A 722 -0.28 -10.82 -29.15
CA PHE A 722 -1.58 -10.16 -29.27
C PHE A 722 -2.75 -11.15 -29.42
N LEU A 723 -2.54 -12.28 -30.11
CA LEU A 723 -3.54 -13.34 -30.26
C LEU A 723 -3.65 -14.27 -29.03
N TYR A 724 -2.62 -14.33 -28.18
CA TYR A 724 -2.63 -15.01 -26.88
C TYR A 724 -3.07 -14.10 -25.72
N PHE A 725 -3.17 -12.79 -25.94
CA PHE A 725 -3.40 -11.73 -24.94
C PHE A 725 -2.24 -11.51 -23.96
N SER A 726 -1.03 -11.95 -24.33
CA SER A 726 0.20 -11.74 -23.54
C SER A 726 0.92 -10.44 -23.94
N ASN A 727 2.14 -10.20 -23.43
CA ASN A 727 2.79 -8.90 -23.40
C ASN A 727 4.10 -8.85 -24.22
N PRO A 728 4.14 -8.17 -25.39
CA PRO A 728 5.28 -8.10 -26.33
C PRO A 728 6.46 -7.26 -25.83
N THR A 729 6.58 -7.09 -24.51
CA THR A 729 7.73 -6.47 -23.85
C THR A 729 8.28 -7.32 -22.70
N LEU A 730 7.69 -8.50 -22.43
CA LEU A 730 7.97 -9.34 -21.28
C LEU A 730 7.86 -10.84 -21.61
N LYS A 731 9.00 -11.53 -21.56
CA LYS A 731 9.09 -12.98 -21.84
C LYS A 731 8.27 -13.87 -20.92
N ASP A 732 7.81 -13.29 -19.82
CA ASP A 732 7.29 -13.85 -18.57
C ASP A 732 6.10 -12.94 -18.22
N SER A 733 5.01 -13.09 -18.96
CA SER A 733 3.91 -12.11 -19.05
C SER A 733 3.11 -11.94 -17.75
N ASP A 734 2.89 -13.03 -17.01
CA ASP A 734 2.17 -13.02 -15.72
C ASP A 734 3.08 -13.08 -14.48
N PHE A 735 4.41 -13.14 -14.71
CA PHE A 735 5.47 -13.09 -13.72
C PHE A 735 5.69 -14.37 -12.89
N ASP A 736 5.32 -15.55 -13.39
CA ASP A 736 5.56 -16.85 -12.74
C ASP A 736 6.98 -17.45 -12.93
N CYS A 737 7.88 -16.82 -13.69
CA CYS A 737 9.22 -17.32 -14.04
C CYS A 737 9.32 -18.39 -15.16
N LEU A 738 8.24 -18.80 -15.80
CA LEU A 738 8.30 -19.46 -17.11
C LEU A 738 8.55 -18.43 -18.21
N ASN A 739 8.64 -18.87 -19.47
CA ASN A 739 8.55 -17.96 -20.62
C ASN A 739 7.31 -18.29 -21.46
N ASP A 740 6.62 -17.28 -21.97
CA ASP A 740 5.44 -17.34 -22.83
C ASP A 740 5.51 -18.44 -23.92
N ASN A 741 6.62 -18.53 -24.67
CA ASN A 741 6.85 -19.61 -25.65
C ASN A 741 7.05 -20.99 -24.99
N ASP A 742 7.79 -21.08 -23.88
CA ASP A 742 8.08 -22.35 -23.21
C ASP A 742 6.81 -22.93 -22.57
N GLU A 743 5.93 -22.08 -22.05
CA GLU A 743 4.58 -22.44 -21.63
C GLU A 743 3.79 -23.13 -22.74
N ILE A 744 3.57 -22.46 -23.87
CA ILE A 744 2.73 -23.03 -24.94
C ILE A 744 3.39 -24.19 -25.69
N THR A 745 4.72 -24.33 -25.65
CA THR A 745 5.45 -25.38 -26.39
C THR A 745 5.96 -26.55 -25.56
N ILE A 746 6.14 -26.39 -24.25
CA ILE A 746 6.69 -27.41 -23.33
C ILE A 746 5.66 -27.83 -22.28
N TYR A 747 5.06 -26.87 -21.56
CA TYR A 747 4.31 -27.14 -20.33
C TYR A 747 2.78 -27.22 -20.53
N ASN A 748 2.24 -26.52 -21.52
CA ASN A 748 0.81 -26.35 -21.80
C ASN A 748 0.05 -25.59 -20.67
N THR A 749 0.73 -24.64 -20.04
CA THR A 749 0.22 -23.67 -19.06
C THR A 749 -0.43 -22.47 -19.76
N ASN A 750 -0.74 -21.40 -19.02
CA ASN A 750 -1.46 -20.22 -19.52
C ASN A 750 -0.75 -18.89 -19.20
N LEU A 751 -0.07 -18.33 -20.22
CA LEU A 751 0.68 -17.05 -20.31
C LEU A 751 0.06 -15.74 -19.76
N THR A 752 -1.09 -15.83 -19.09
CA THR A 752 -1.83 -14.71 -18.52
C THR A 752 -2.38 -15.03 -17.12
N SER A 753 -1.96 -16.16 -16.53
CA SER A 753 -2.41 -16.70 -15.24
C SER A 753 -1.32 -17.58 -14.66
N SER A 754 -0.50 -16.99 -13.78
CA SER A 754 0.66 -17.63 -13.11
C SER A 754 0.35 -18.92 -12.33
N ASP A 755 -0.93 -19.21 -12.15
CA ASP A 755 -1.54 -20.34 -11.47
C ASP A 755 -2.59 -20.86 -12.48
N THR A 756 -2.29 -21.97 -13.17
CA THR A 756 -3.09 -22.47 -14.31
C THR A 756 -4.31 -23.30 -13.88
N ASP A 757 -4.27 -23.95 -12.72
CA ASP A 757 -5.35 -24.83 -12.24
C ASP A 757 -6.06 -24.40 -10.94
N GLU A 758 -5.72 -23.21 -10.42
CA GLU A 758 -6.37 -22.46 -9.33
C GLU A 758 -6.16 -23.04 -7.91
N ASP A 759 -5.02 -23.69 -7.64
CA ASP A 759 -4.73 -24.42 -6.38
C ASP A 759 -3.92 -23.64 -5.31
N LEU A 760 -3.42 -22.43 -5.66
CA LEU A 760 -2.52 -21.52 -4.90
C LEU A 760 -1.01 -21.75 -5.06
N LEU A 761 -0.59 -22.78 -5.80
CA LEU A 761 0.75 -22.93 -6.34
C LEU A 761 0.89 -22.09 -7.63
N VAL A 762 2.11 -21.89 -8.15
CA VAL A 762 2.32 -21.18 -9.43
C VAL A 762 3.19 -22.04 -10.33
N ASP A 763 2.91 -22.03 -11.63
CA ASP A 763 3.35 -23.08 -12.54
C ASP A 763 4.88 -23.23 -12.58
N GLY A 764 5.62 -22.12 -12.58
CA GLY A 764 7.06 -22.06 -12.49
C GLY A 764 7.62 -22.49 -11.12
N TYR A 765 6.87 -22.32 -10.02
CA TYR A 765 7.24 -22.93 -8.73
C TYR A 765 7.06 -24.44 -8.78
N GLU A 766 6.01 -24.92 -9.43
CA GLU A 766 5.76 -26.35 -9.59
C GLU A 766 6.86 -27.03 -10.40
N ILE A 767 7.14 -26.49 -11.58
CA ILE A 767 8.11 -27.05 -12.52
C ILE A 767 9.54 -27.02 -11.95
N TYR A 768 9.90 -26.00 -11.16
CA TYR A 768 11.28 -25.80 -10.68
C TYR A 768 11.54 -26.12 -9.20
N VAL A 769 10.51 -26.14 -8.33
CA VAL A 769 10.69 -26.22 -6.87
C VAL A 769 9.97 -27.41 -6.22
N SER A 770 8.63 -27.50 -6.28
CA SER A 770 7.89 -28.65 -5.70
C SER A 770 7.96 -29.91 -6.57
N MET A 771 8.17 -29.76 -7.89
CA MET A 771 8.15 -30.84 -8.90
C MET A 771 6.78 -31.51 -9.07
N THR A 772 5.72 -30.77 -8.77
CA THR A 772 4.30 -31.07 -8.99
C THR A 772 3.91 -30.84 -10.45
N ASN A 773 2.61 -30.85 -10.78
CA ASN A 773 2.12 -30.76 -12.15
C ASN A 773 1.06 -29.63 -12.30
N PRO A 774 1.37 -28.51 -12.98
CA PRO A 774 0.53 -27.30 -13.07
C PRO A 774 -0.66 -27.41 -14.03
N LEU A 775 -1.29 -28.57 -14.02
CA LEU A 775 -2.52 -28.93 -14.74
C LEU A 775 -3.38 -29.91 -13.89
N LEU A 776 -2.99 -30.12 -12.63
CA LEU A 776 -3.55 -31.00 -11.59
C LEU A 776 -3.06 -30.51 -10.20
N GLY A 777 -3.71 -29.50 -9.59
CA GLY A 777 -3.49 -29.06 -8.20
C GLY A 777 -3.85 -30.06 -7.08
N ASP A 778 -3.68 -31.35 -7.35
CA ASP A 778 -3.69 -32.51 -6.47
C ASP A 778 -2.86 -33.57 -7.23
N THR A 779 -1.54 -33.49 -7.10
CA THR A 779 -0.61 -34.27 -7.91
C THR A 779 -0.60 -35.75 -7.50
N ASP A 780 -0.65 -36.04 -6.19
CA ASP A 780 -0.51 -37.41 -5.66
C ASP A 780 -1.83 -38.15 -5.39
N GLN A 781 -2.96 -37.44 -5.39
CA GLN A 781 -4.35 -37.95 -5.30
C GLN A 781 -4.79 -38.47 -3.93
N ASP A 782 -4.35 -37.80 -2.86
CA ASP A 782 -4.90 -37.96 -1.50
C ASP A 782 -6.17 -37.11 -1.25
N GLY A 783 -6.30 -35.95 -1.92
CA GLY A 783 -7.45 -35.05 -1.86
C GLY A 783 -7.21 -33.70 -1.16
N LEU A 784 -6.00 -33.48 -0.62
CA LEU A 784 -5.44 -32.17 -0.33
C LEU A 784 -4.98 -31.53 -1.66
N LEU A 785 -4.68 -30.22 -1.66
CA LEU A 785 -4.18 -29.52 -2.85
C LEU A 785 -2.70 -29.17 -2.67
N ASP A 786 -1.90 -29.26 -3.73
CA ASP A 786 -0.44 -29.09 -3.67
C ASP A 786 -0.05 -27.71 -3.08
N GLY A 787 -0.74 -26.66 -3.50
CA GLY A 787 -0.63 -25.30 -2.97
C GLY A 787 -1.03 -25.19 -1.50
N TYR A 788 -1.98 -25.99 -1.02
CA TYR A 788 -2.34 -26.04 0.40
C TYR A 788 -1.29 -26.75 1.26
N GLU A 789 -0.71 -27.82 0.74
CA GLU A 789 0.41 -28.52 1.38
C GLU A 789 1.61 -27.60 1.55
N VAL A 790 2.09 -26.99 0.46
CA VAL A 790 3.29 -26.13 0.46
C VAL A 790 3.09 -24.88 1.34
N VAL A 791 1.89 -24.28 1.38
CA VAL A 791 1.66 -22.97 2.01
C VAL A 791 1.12 -23.08 3.45
N TYR A 792 0.32 -24.09 3.78
CA TYR A 792 -0.37 -24.18 5.08
C TYR A 792 0.13 -25.31 5.97
N TYR A 793 0.25 -26.53 5.44
CA TYR A 793 0.48 -27.75 6.25
C TYR A 793 1.94 -28.21 6.31
N PHE A 794 2.75 -27.88 5.31
CA PHE A 794 4.16 -28.26 5.14
C PHE A 794 4.42 -29.77 4.97
N THR A 795 3.42 -30.46 4.44
CA THR A 795 3.49 -31.80 3.87
C THR A 795 4.21 -31.79 2.51
N ASN A 796 4.29 -32.94 1.84
CA ASN A 796 5.04 -33.12 0.60
C ASN A 796 4.10 -33.58 -0.54
N PRO A 797 3.76 -32.70 -1.52
CA PRO A 797 2.70 -32.91 -2.53
C PRO A 797 3.06 -33.88 -3.66
N LEU A 798 3.76 -34.96 -3.31
CA LEU A 798 4.23 -36.03 -4.18
C LEU A 798 4.17 -37.39 -3.44
N ASP A 799 3.64 -37.47 -2.22
CA ASP A 799 3.84 -38.58 -1.29
C ASP A 799 2.81 -38.73 -0.13
N ASN A 800 1.54 -38.32 -0.28
CA ASN A 800 0.25 -38.78 0.31
C ASN A 800 0.11 -39.25 1.80
N ASP A 801 1.17 -39.24 2.59
CA ASP A 801 1.40 -39.91 3.90
C ASP A 801 2.77 -39.40 4.38
N THR A 802 2.94 -38.08 4.54
CA THR A 802 4.26 -37.40 4.54
C THR A 802 5.25 -38.00 5.54
N ASP A 803 4.79 -38.37 6.74
CA ASP A 803 5.67 -38.88 7.80
C ASP A 803 5.79 -40.41 7.88
N LYS A 804 5.04 -41.14 7.02
CA LYS A 804 5.07 -42.60 6.81
C LYS A 804 4.51 -43.41 7.98
N ASP A 805 3.37 -42.94 8.46
CA ASP A 805 2.49 -43.45 9.49
C ASP A 805 1.50 -44.51 8.97
N SER A 806 1.04 -44.36 7.72
CA SER A 806 -0.02 -45.12 7.02
C SER A 806 -1.47 -44.62 7.18
N MET A 807 -1.68 -43.43 7.74
CA MET A 807 -2.83 -42.56 7.38
C MET A 807 -2.50 -41.77 6.08
N ASP A 808 -3.39 -40.88 5.63
CA ASP A 808 -3.10 -39.92 4.56
C ASP A 808 -3.22 -38.46 5.07
N ASP A 809 -2.44 -37.57 4.46
CA ASP A 809 -2.23 -36.21 4.95
C ASP A 809 -3.55 -35.41 4.97
N PHE A 810 -4.41 -35.62 3.96
CA PHE A 810 -5.78 -35.11 3.90
C PHE A 810 -6.65 -35.58 5.07
N TYR A 811 -6.68 -36.88 5.39
CA TYR A 811 -7.45 -37.40 6.53
C TYR A 811 -6.97 -36.79 7.85
N GLU A 812 -5.66 -36.70 8.05
CA GLU A 812 -5.10 -36.09 9.25
C GLU A 812 -5.49 -34.61 9.38
N VAL A 813 -5.42 -33.86 8.28
CA VAL A 813 -5.83 -32.45 8.22
C VAL A 813 -7.31 -32.26 8.54
N GLU A 814 -8.23 -33.03 7.92
CA GLU A 814 -9.67 -32.94 8.17
C GLU A 814 -10.01 -33.23 9.65
N TYR A 815 -9.35 -34.21 10.27
CA TYR A 815 -9.60 -34.58 11.67
C TYR A 815 -8.72 -33.87 12.72
N ASN A 816 -7.87 -32.93 12.29
CA ASN A 816 -6.98 -32.14 13.16
C ASN A 816 -5.94 -33.00 13.92
N LEU A 817 -5.46 -34.05 13.26
CA LEU A 817 -4.23 -34.78 13.58
C LEU A 817 -3.01 -33.98 13.05
N ASN A 818 -1.84 -34.62 12.91
CA ASN A 818 -0.62 -33.91 12.54
C ASN A 818 0.27 -34.75 11.60
N PRO A 819 0.21 -34.54 10.27
CA PRO A 819 0.91 -35.34 9.23
C PRO A 819 2.44 -35.13 9.17
N LEU A 820 3.02 -34.77 10.31
CA LEU A 820 4.44 -34.50 10.56
C LEU A 820 4.92 -35.14 11.90
N ASP A 821 4.10 -35.93 12.61
CA ASP A 821 4.45 -36.70 13.81
C ASP A 821 3.77 -38.09 13.83
N SER A 822 4.31 -39.05 13.07
CA SER A 822 3.96 -40.49 13.01
C SER A 822 3.83 -41.27 14.33
N SER A 823 3.96 -40.61 15.48
CA SER A 823 3.58 -41.15 16.78
C SER A 823 2.13 -40.87 17.18
N ASP A 824 1.45 -39.97 16.46
CA ASP A 824 0.05 -39.59 16.52
C ASP A 824 -0.90 -40.79 16.25
N GLN A 825 -0.57 -41.64 15.27
CA GLN A 825 -1.16 -42.98 15.02
C GLN A 825 -1.48 -43.81 16.28
N TYR A 826 -0.70 -43.65 17.35
CA TYR A 826 -0.84 -44.39 18.61
C TYR A 826 -1.65 -43.64 19.69
N LEU A 827 -2.33 -42.56 19.31
CA LEU A 827 -3.29 -41.83 20.13
C LEU A 827 -4.71 -42.37 19.94
N ASP A 828 -5.59 -41.88 20.81
CA ASP A 828 -6.98 -42.28 21.07
C ASP A 828 -7.66 -40.93 21.37
N LEU A 829 -8.13 -40.25 20.31
CA LEU A 829 -8.43 -38.82 20.33
C LEU A 829 -9.75 -38.52 21.06
N ASP A 830 -10.76 -39.35 20.89
CA ASP A 830 -12.07 -39.22 21.54
C ASP A 830 -12.24 -40.01 22.87
N MET A 831 -11.38 -41.01 23.12
CA MET A 831 -11.36 -41.91 24.28
C MET A 831 -12.41 -43.05 24.26
N ASP A 832 -12.84 -43.51 23.08
CA ASP A 832 -13.52 -44.80 22.84
C ASP A 832 -12.59 -46.00 23.14
N GLY A 833 -11.35 -45.95 22.64
CA GLY A 833 -10.34 -47.00 22.81
C GLY A 833 -9.90 -47.75 21.55
N LEU A 834 -10.39 -47.37 20.37
CA LEU A 834 -9.64 -47.47 19.11
C LEU A 834 -8.38 -46.58 19.15
N LEU A 835 -7.58 -46.63 18.08
CA LEU A 835 -6.46 -45.72 17.85
C LEU A 835 -6.63 -45.07 16.48
N ASN A 836 -6.13 -43.85 16.27
CA ASN A 836 -6.29 -43.08 15.03
C ASN A 836 -6.07 -43.93 13.74
N TYR A 837 -5.00 -44.73 13.70
CA TYR A 837 -4.69 -45.60 12.54
C TYR A 837 -5.69 -46.75 12.34
N GLU A 838 -6.31 -47.24 13.41
CA GLU A 838 -7.36 -48.27 13.36
C GLU A 838 -8.64 -47.65 12.80
N GLU A 839 -8.96 -46.42 13.19
CA GLU A 839 -10.14 -45.69 12.72
C GLU A 839 -10.05 -45.33 11.24
N TYR A 840 -8.89 -44.85 10.78
CA TYR A 840 -8.56 -44.72 9.36
C TYR A 840 -8.78 -46.05 8.62
N THR A 841 -8.25 -47.16 9.17
CA THR A 841 -8.43 -48.51 8.61
C THR A 841 -9.91 -48.95 8.56
N TYR A 842 -10.75 -48.50 9.49
CA TYR A 842 -12.19 -48.80 9.54
C TYR A 842 -13.08 -47.77 8.83
N ASN A 843 -12.51 -46.64 8.37
CA ASN A 843 -13.21 -45.48 7.79
C ASN A 843 -14.13 -44.78 8.80
N THR A 844 -13.77 -44.82 10.09
CA THR A 844 -14.46 -44.14 11.20
C THR A 844 -13.77 -42.82 11.58
N ARG A 845 -14.39 -42.07 12.50
CA ARG A 845 -13.98 -40.70 12.87
C ARG A 845 -13.23 -40.64 14.22
N PRO A 846 -11.94 -40.26 14.25
CA PRO A 846 -11.16 -40.17 15.49
C PRO A 846 -11.61 -39.04 16.43
N ASP A 847 -12.49 -38.14 15.97
CA ASP A 847 -13.12 -37.13 16.82
C ASP A 847 -14.50 -37.54 17.39
N SER A 848 -14.99 -38.75 17.10
CA SER A 848 -16.40 -39.11 17.30
C SER A 848 -16.67 -40.61 17.50
N ALA A 849 -16.56 -41.04 18.75
CA ALA A 849 -16.79 -42.37 19.39
C ALA A 849 -18.14 -43.09 19.15
N ASP A 850 -18.88 -42.70 18.13
CA ASP A 850 -20.23 -43.12 17.72
C ASP A 850 -20.40 -42.50 16.31
N THR A 851 -19.70 -43.03 15.30
CA THR A 851 -19.51 -42.35 13.99
C THR A 851 -20.84 -42.12 13.26
N ASP A 852 -21.78 -43.06 13.33
CA ASP A 852 -23.07 -42.97 12.64
C ASP A 852 -24.24 -42.39 13.50
N HIS A 853 -23.98 -42.19 14.80
CA HIS A 853 -24.86 -41.58 15.80
C HIS A 853 -26.06 -42.45 16.23
N ASP A 854 -25.90 -43.78 16.30
CA ASP A 854 -26.94 -44.73 16.74
C ASP A 854 -26.95 -45.06 18.26
N PHE A 855 -25.94 -44.60 19.01
CA PHE A 855 -25.65 -44.84 20.44
C PHE A 855 -24.84 -46.09 20.84
N TYR A 856 -24.23 -46.83 19.91
CA TYR A 856 -23.08 -47.71 20.22
C TYR A 856 -21.76 -46.96 19.97
N SER A 857 -20.61 -47.61 20.23
CA SER A 857 -19.29 -47.03 19.89
C SER A 857 -18.61 -47.87 18.83
N ASP A 858 -17.77 -47.25 18.03
CA ASP A 858 -17.14 -47.88 16.87
C ASP A 858 -16.32 -49.12 17.29
N LEU A 859 -15.62 -49.07 18.43
CA LEU A 859 -14.99 -50.25 19.04
C LEU A 859 -15.98 -51.35 19.44
N GLU A 860 -17.14 -50.99 19.99
CA GLU A 860 -18.17 -51.95 20.38
C GLU A 860 -18.75 -52.64 19.12
N GLU A 861 -19.01 -51.88 18.06
CA GLU A 861 -19.48 -52.38 16.76
C GLU A 861 -18.49 -53.39 16.16
N ILE A 862 -17.21 -53.02 16.13
CA ILE A 862 -16.11 -53.86 15.62
C ILE A 862 -15.91 -55.12 16.50
N GLU A 863 -16.03 -55.04 17.83
CA GLU A 863 -15.98 -56.21 18.74
C GLU A 863 -17.15 -57.19 18.50
N TYR A 864 -18.37 -56.71 18.22
CA TYR A 864 -19.58 -57.54 18.04
C TYR A 864 -19.85 -57.93 16.57
N GLY A 865 -19.14 -57.33 15.63
CA GLY A 865 -19.24 -57.59 14.20
C GLY A 865 -20.57 -57.10 13.63
N SER A 866 -20.81 -55.81 13.83
CA SER A 866 -21.71 -54.92 13.10
C SER A 866 -20.88 -53.98 12.19
N ASP A 867 -21.49 -52.96 11.60
CA ASP A 867 -20.89 -52.03 10.63
C ASP A 867 -21.04 -50.59 11.16
N PRO A 868 -19.98 -49.93 11.69
CA PRO A 868 -20.07 -48.65 12.42
C PRO A 868 -20.41 -47.42 11.54
N LEU A 869 -20.93 -47.68 10.34
CA LEU A 869 -21.30 -46.72 9.31
C LEU A 869 -22.76 -46.93 8.80
N ASP A 870 -23.51 -47.89 9.35
CA ASP A 870 -24.96 -48.08 9.08
C ASP A 870 -25.77 -48.10 10.39
N PRO A 871 -26.50 -47.01 10.74
CA PRO A 871 -27.20 -46.81 12.03
C PRO A 871 -28.49 -47.65 12.17
N ASN A 872 -28.46 -48.86 11.60
CA ASN A 872 -29.50 -49.86 11.53
C ASN A 872 -28.97 -51.29 11.81
N ASP A 873 -27.65 -51.56 11.77
CA ASP A 873 -27.06 -52.90 12.02
C ASP A 873 -26.39 -53.01 13.39
N HIS A 874 -27.17 -52.93 14.47
CA HIS A 874 -26.66 -52.85 15.85
C HIS A 874 -25.93 -54.10 16.39
N PRO A 875 -25.05 -53.97 17.43
CA PRO A 875 -24.31 -55.07 18.07
C PRO A 875 -25.18 -56.24 18.58
N ASP A 876 -24.96 -57.45 18.04
CA ASP A 876 -25.59 -58.68 18.54
C ASP A 876 -24.80 -59.31 19.70
N TYR A 877 -25.02 -58.74 20.89
CA TYR A 877 -24.55 -59.24 22.19
C TYR A 877 -24.91 -60.72 22.50
N THR A 878 -25.75 -61.39 21.70
CA THR A 878 -26.06 -62.81 21.90
C THR A 878 -25.04 -63.77 21.28
N LYS A 879 -24.15 -63.27 20.39
CA LYS A 879 -23.08 -64.04 19.72
C LYS A 879 -21.98 -64.55 20.67
N THR A 880 -21.62 -63.82 21.73
CA THR A 880 -20.33 -63.96 22.45
C THR A 880 -20.20 -65.11 23.47
N PHE A 881 -21.20 -65.99 23.63
CA PHE A 881 -21.16 -67.06 24.64
C PHE A 881 -20.31 -68.31 24.30
N THR A 882 -19.34 -68.22 23.37
CA THR A 882 -18.50 -69.38 22.94
C THR A 882 -16.98 -69.15 22.79
N THR A 883 -16.36 -68.20 23.50
CA THR A 883 -14.88 -68.13 23.64
C THR A 883 -14.39 -68.41 25.07
N SER A 884 -13.10 -68.74 25.22
CA SER A 884 -12.62 -69.63 26.30
C SER A 884 -12.45 -68.98 27.68
N PHE A 885 -13.17 -69.53 28.68
CA PHE A 885 -13.07 -69.19 30.11
C PHE A 885 -11.78 -69.72 30.79
N ALA A 886 -10.60 -69.38 30.24
CA ALA A 886 -9.31 -70.01 30.58
C ALA A 886 -8.26 -69.08 31.25
N GLY A 887 -8.19 -67.78 30.88
CA GLY A 887 -7.08 -66.90 31.28
C GLY A 887 -7.18 -66.26 32.68
N TYR A 888 -8.37 -65.81 33.08
CA TYR A 888 -8.56 -64.82 34.16
C TYR A 888 -8.34 -65.29 35.62
N LYS A 889 -7.59 -66.37 35.85
CA LYS A 889 -7.37 -66.91 37.20
C LYS A 889 -6.12 -66.42 37.93
N GLU A 890 -5.18 -65.76 37.26
CA GLU A 890 -3.92 -65.31 37.88
C GLU A 890 -3.85 -63.80 38.15
N LEU A 891 -4.40 -62.94 37.28
CA LEU A 891 -4.36 -61.47 37.49
C LEU A 891 -5.09 -61.00 38.75
N SER A 892 -6.17 -61.67 39.16
CA SER A 892 -6.95 -61.29 40.35
C SER A 892 -6.16 -61.34 41.67
N VAL A 893 -5.08 -62.14 41.72
CA VAL A 893 -4.16 -62.20 42.87
C VAL A 893 -3.17 -61.03 42.86
N LEU A 894 -2.75 -60.58 41.68
CA LEU A 894 -1.80 -59.47 41.54
C LEU A 894 -2.46 -58.12 41.83
N GLY A 895 -3.63 -57.86 41.24
CA GLY A 895 -4.38 -56.61 41.48
C GLY A 895 -4.79 -56.43 42.94
N THR A 896 -5.22 -57.49 43.61
CA THR A 896 -5.55 -57.43 45.05
C THR A 896 -4.31 -57.24 45.94
N ALA A 897 -3.15 -57.77 45.57
CA ALA A 897 -1.89 -57.50 46.28
C ALA A 897 -1.44 -56.03 46.14
N ILE A 898 -1.53 -55.45 44.93
CA ILE A 898 -1.20 -54.06 44.66
C ILE A 898 -2.12 -53.11 45.44
N LEU A 899 -3.45 -53.36 45.41
CA LEU A 899 -4.42 -52.52 46.10
C LEU A 899 -4.26 -52.55 47.63
N VAL A 900 -3.84 -53.68 48.20
CA VAL A 900 -3.44 -53.80 49.62
C VAL A 900 -2.13 -53.06 49.92
N LEU A 901 -1.14 -53.06 49.02
CA LEU A 901 0.09 -52.27 49.17
C LEU A 901 -0.17 -50.76 49.13
N CYS A 902 -1.05 -50.29 48.24
CA CYS A 902 -1.47 -48.89 48.18
C CYS A 902 -2.20 -48.47 49.46
N LEU A 903 -3.21 -49.23 49.91
CA LEU A 903 -3.95 -48.95 51.14
C LEU A 903 -3.06 -48.95 52.40
N THR A 904 -2.15 -49.92 52.53
CA THR A 904 -1.22 -49.96 53.67
C THR A 904 -0.23 -48.79 53.66
N THR A 905 0.25 -48.37 52.49
CA THR A 905 1.12 -47.19 52.33
C THR A 905 0.40 -45.89 52.72
N ILE A 906 -0.87 -45.73 52.32
CA ILE A 906 -1.72 -44.59 52.69
C ILE A 906 -1.94 -44.56 54.22
N ILE A 907 -2.28 -45.70 54.82
CA ILE A 907 -2.50 -45.81 56.28
C ILE A 907 -1.22 -45.51 57.07
N ILE A 908 -0.04 -45.91 56.56
CA ILE A 908 1.26 -45.58 57.17
C ILE A 908 1.57 -44.08 57.06
N ARG A 909 1.31 -43.44 55.91
CA ARG A 909 1.46 -41.98 55.76
C ARG A 909 0.53 -41.20 56.71
N PHE A 910 -0.75 -41.57 56.80
CA PHE A 910 -1.70 -40.91 57.71
C PHE A 910 -1.36 -41.09 59.20
N ARG A 911 -0.78 -42.22 59.60
CA ARG A 911 -0.34 -42.43 61.00
C ARG A 911 0.89 -41.63 61.42
N LYS A 912 1.66 -41.06 60.48
CA LYS A 912 2.91 -40.32 60.79
C LYS A 912 2.76 -38.81 60.90
N LYS A 913 1.57 -38.24 60.63
CA LYS A 913 1.34 -36.77 60.58
C LYS A 913 0.31 -36.25 61.59
N ARG A 914 0.28 -36.80 62.82
CA ARG A 914 -0.40 -36.20 63.98
C ARG A 914 0.49 -36.19 65.23
N GLY A 915 1.25 -35.11 65.39
CA GLY A 915 1.94 -34.77 66.62
C GLY A 915 2.91 -33.61 66.44
N VAL A 916 2.63 -32.49 67.16
CA VAL A 916 3.61 -31.68 67.91
C VAL A 916 4.82 -31.18 67.07
N ARG A 917 4.99 -29.87 66.77
CA ARG A 917 4.58 -28.68 67.54
C ARG A 917 4.75 -27.35 66.77
N ASP A 918 4.37 -26.24 67.43
CA ASP A 918 4.95 -24.87 67.42
C ASP A 918 6.29 -24.76 66.63
N ASP A 919 6.50 -23.84 65.68
CA ASP A 919 6.16 -22.39 65.64
C ASP A 919 5.48 -21.91 64.33
#